data_AF-A0A9D9NN06-F1
#
_entry.id   AF-A0A9D9NN06-F1
#
_cell.length_a   1.000
_cell.length_b   1.000
_cell.length_c   1.000
_cell.angle_alpha   90.00
_cell.angle_beta   90.00
_cell.angle_gamma   90.00
#
_symmetry.space_group_name_H-M   'P 1'
#
loop_
_entity.id
_entity.type
_entity.pdbx_description
1 polymer ?
#
loop_
_entity_poly.entity_id
_entity_poly.type
_entity_poly.pdbx_seq_one_letter_code
_entity_poly.pdbx_strand_id
1 'polypeptide(L)'
;MTYKEIEESYRETSPGQFAAFMYMIKKAISARESSPFEASYALCRIAYSEVRECRRTGMKGASMDDGERQRLIMSAKVVACALVLLCESRSRKEARTISLLFLEYSSYLNSCKYDLTGLAVKCGCYAMTAPGFSWSMIETSIGIDILIYKMLEHAKFDMSHELEEIIIDRAGSVCLKDGKLHISSALSRDPDITAFSNHDKTVEVCTRNIRDERLKASNIDDISAVDYFASTFIRAQDASRKMKPKKNGKELVRYGKYSIVLKEGRKDDAGLKYLECTALGTQYDGICEIKEEELAKGIYTHDLIDYLYEQDAIENAELVDEEEPPLFSIREAYKAYCKKRADADVIEKRVYEAKVIDIYKGTTPDKDRVRLISDKGYAGLMRVDGNYKKDDIIIVYTVSVRFHGSELFINMGKPAFDYDEKPGRFDGDSILNDFTVTVKDAISNLDSSSKAADTPSSVHDDIVKQISTILSLSKTDDSMERFRNLLSAAFILNAVEDIEGRDTVLARAEFLGQCLRAAEGIPVKDKRTSIKLDEKEKWIINALGFLDRPENTSEIASLIQNASDGDEKEIAKLLMIHSLSRSNPDDFKYTSGNIRKRICDILGVGDHFRGTEYKGGGKYGKGELANVEFKASYVMSNKDGKPDIYQQGRGQVLEAVCGFMNKNGGTVYIGVNNYGDPLTAENYGLKGDLAWFGKNFNTVKILRSNQLGHSIPQPEDLDSYCRFLNYEIELYFKPSVRNCITISPTDDMDAIKIDVRPSEFEIVKLYEDNTWTEGTAYVRNGEETLPMSRHDQEQRLMQLRSVGKVEQFILTLTEAIDKKRKVILKGYASSNSNQVKDRIIVPINLVYNNENLWAYDLEKKETREFRLSRISDIETDIEDAGYSHAFKKGEADVFRWINPKVNYHIKLKMSIAALNCLREEYSDTKNLPESELYQVSPERWILDTTLHGLGAVRRFYLGLADQIDILDTEDADKLREEIRVFVGKNIQHRC
;
A
#
# COMPACT_ATOMS: atom_id res chain seq x y z
N MET A 1 35.69 39.93 -16.98
CA MET A 1 34.31 39.97 -17.49
C MET A 1 33.35 39.81 -16.33
N THR A 2 32.44 40.77 -16.13
CA THR A 2 31.47 40.75 -15.03
C THR A 2 30.24 39.91 -15.41
N TYR A 3 29.47 39.44 -14.42
CA TYR A 3 28.24 38.68 -14.69
C TYR A 3 27.21 39.48 -15.50
N LYS A 4 27.21 40.82 -15.39
CA LYS A 4 26.33 41.72 -16.17
C LYS A 4 26.70 41.72 -17.65
N GLU A 5 27.99 41.72 -17.98
CA GLU A 5 28.48 41.68 -19.36
C GLU A 5 28.09 40.36 -20.05
N ILE A 6 28.10 39.24 -19.30
CA ILE A 6 27.64 37.94 -19.81
C ILE A 6 26.12 37.95 -20.07
N GLU A 7 25.33 38.51 -19.14
CA GLU A 7 23.87 38.65 -19.31
C GLU A 7 23.50 39.55 -20.50
N GLU A 8 24.19 40.69 -20.67
CA GLU A 8 23.98 41.62 -21.78
C GLU A 8 24.34 40.96 -23.11
N SER A 9 25.48 40.27 -23.18
CA SER A 9 25.86 39.57 -24.40
C SER A 9 24.89 38.45 -24.78
N TYR A 10 24.31 37.74 -23.80
CA TYR A 10 23.29 36.73 -24.09
C TYR A 10 22.04 37.33 -24.73
N ARG A 11 21.58 38.51 -24.25
CA ARG A 11 20.40 39.19 -24.81
C ARG A 11 20.57 39.58 -26.28
N GLU A 12 21.80 39.83 -26.71
CA GLU A 12 22.14 40.16 -28.10
C GLU A 12 22.44 38.92 -28.95
N THR A 13 22.51 37.72 -28.34
CA THR A 13 22.88 36.48 -29.00
C THR A 13 21.67 35.84 -29.69
N SER A 14 21.73 35.68 -31.01
CA SER A 14 20.80 34.84 -31.76
C SER A 14 21.20 33.34 -31.72
N PRO A 15 20.29 32.39 -31.99
CA PRO A 15 20.62 30.96 -32.01
C PRO A 15 21.82 30.60 -32.90
N GLY A 16 22.00 31.28 -34.04
CA GLY A 16 23.15 31.09 -34.93
C GLY A 16 24.48 31.65 -34.39
N GLN A 17 24.44 32.56 -33.41
CA GLN A 17 25.62 33.17 -32.78
C GLN A 17 26.00 32.50 -31.45
N PHE A 18 25.25 31.49 -31.01
CA PHE A 18 25.44 30.86 -29.71
C PHE A 18 26.86 30.28 -29.50
N ALA A 19 27.46 29.70 -30.54
CA ALA A 19 28.84 29.20 -30.45
C ALA A 19 29.86 30.32 -30.11
N ALA A 20 29.67 31.53 -30.68
CA ALA A 20 30.51 32.68 -30.39
C ALA A 20 30.33 33.18 -28.94
N PHE A 21 29.09 33.18 -28.45
CA PHE A 21 28.78 33.49 -27.05
C PHE A 21 29.49 32.52 -26.09
N MET A 22 29.43 31.21 -26.34
CA MET A 22 30.13 30.24 -25.50
C MET A 22 31.65 30.35 -25.57
N TYR A 23 32.20 30.59 -26.77
CA TYR A 23 33.63 30.79 -26.96
C TYR A 23 34.14 31.98 -26.13
N MET A 24 33.36 33.07 -26.10
CA MET A 24 33.67 34.26 -25.32
C MET A 24 33.72 33.97 -23.81
N ILE A 25 32.76 33.22 -23.26
CA ILE A 25 32.78 32.78 -21.84
C ILE A 25 33.99 31.89 -21.56
N LYS A 26 34.23 30.87 -22.40
CA LYS A 26 35.36 29.95 -22.24
C LYS A 26 36.70 30.67 -22.29
N LYS A 27 36.83 31.65 -23.19
CA LYS A 27 38.02 32.51 -23.30
C LYS A 27 38.22 33.33 -22.03
N ALA A 28 37.16 33.98 -21.51
CA ALA A 28 37.23 34.76 -20.27
C ALA A 28 37.67 33.91 -19.06
N ILE A 29 37.18 32.67 -18.95
CA ILE A 29 37.62 31.71 -17.92
C ILE A 29 39.10 31.34 -18.11
N SER A 30 39.51 31.00 -19.34
CA SER A 30 40.90 30.60 -19.64
C SER A 30 41.91 31.73 -19.40
N ALA A 31 41.50 32.98 -19.65
CA ALA A 31 42.29 34.18 -19.43
C ALA A 31 42.28 34.67 -17.96
N ARG A 32 41.56 33.97 -17.06
CA ARG A 32 41.34 34.36 -15.66
C ARG A 32 40.67 35.72 -15.48
N GLU A 33 39.92 36.17 -16.49
CA GLU A 33 39.12 37.40 -16.44
C GLU A 33 37.77 37.20 -15.73
N SER A 34 37.35 35.95 -15.56
CA SER A 34 36.19 35.53 -14.78
C SER A 34 36.45 34.14 -14.19
N SER A 35 36.02 33.90 -12.96
CA SER A 35 36.13 32.58 -12.33
C SER A 35 35.05 31.61 -12.82
N PRO A 36 35.27 30.28 -12.80
CA PRO A 36 34.24 29.29 -13.11
C PRO A 36 32.96 29.47 -12.27
N PHE A 37 33.11 29.91 -11.02
CA PHE A 37 32.00 30.21 -10.12
C PHE A 37 31.16 31.40 -10.64
N GLU A 38 31.79 32.53 -10.96
CA GLU A 38 31.09 33.71 -11.49
C GLU A 38 30.40 33.41 -12.84
N ALA A 39 31.07 32.66 -13.72
CA ALA A 39 30.49 32.22 -14.98
C ALA A 39 29.30 31.28 -14.77
N SER A 40 29.40 30.31 -13.85
CA SER A 40 28.28 29.43 -13.50
C SER A 40 27.09 30.20 -12.92
N TYR A 41 27.35 31.18 -12.06
CA TYR A 41 26.32 32.03 -11.46
C TYR A 41 25.60 32.87 -12.52
N ALA A 42 26.33 33.48 -13.45
CA ALA A 42 25.74 34.23 -14.56
C ALA A 42 24.88 33.34 -15.46
N LEU A 43 25.36 32.15 -15.84
CA LEU A 43 24.61 31.19 -16.67
C LEU A 43 23.37 30.67 -15.96
N CYS A 44 23.42 30.40 -14.64
CA CYS A 44 22.24 30.06 -13.85
C CYS A 44 21.21 31.19 -13.85
N ARG A 45 21.63 32.45 -13.67
CA ARG A 45 20.71 33.60 -13.72
C ARG A 45 20.03 33.74 -15.07
N ILE A 46 20.77 33.56 -16.17
CA ILE A 46 20.20 33.52 -17.53
C ILE A 46 19.21 32.37 -17.66
N ALA A 47 19.58 31.17 -17.23
CA ALA A 47 18.71 29.99 -17.28
C ALA A 47 17.40 30.25 -16.54
N TYR A 48 17.46 30.79 -15.31
CA TYR A 48 16.28 31.10 -14.50
C TYR A 48 15.41 32.21 -15.10
N SER A 49 15.99 33.22 -15.76
CA SER A 49 15.19 34.27 -16.42
C SER A 49 14.38 33.75 -17.62
N GLU A 50 14.84 32.67 -18.26
CA GLU A 50 14.21 32.09 -19.45
C GLU A 50 13.15 31.02 -19.12
N VAL A 51 13.07 30.53 -17.88
CA VAL A 51 12.20 29.39 -17.48
C VAL A 51 10.74 29.57 -17.90
N ARG A 52 10.16 30.72 -17.58
CA ARG A 52 8.73 30.98 -17.84
C ARG A 52 8.42 30.91 -19.34
N GLU A 53 9.28 31.50 -20.16
CA GLU A 53 9.11 31.55 -21.60
C GLU A 53 9.41 30.19 -22.25
N CYS A 54 10.44 29.48 -21.78
CA CYS A 54 10.78 28.14 -22.25
C CYS A 54 9.68 27.13 -21.93
N ARG A 55 9.06 27.18 -20.73
CA ARG A 55 7.90 26.34 -20.38
C ARG A 55 6.70 26.63 -21.27
N ARG A 56 6.37 27.92 -21.46
CA ARG A 56 5.27 28.36 -22.33
C ARG A 56 5.46 27.86 -23.77
N THR A 57 6.67 27.99 -24.31
CA THR A 57 7.02 27.53 -25.65
C THR A 57 7.03 26.00 -25.73
N GLY A 58 7.67 25.33 -24.76
CA GLY A 58 7.78 23.88 -24.68
C GLY A 58 6.43 23.16 -24.63
N MET A 59 5.46 23.71 -23.89
CA MET A 59 4.09 23.19 -23.82
C MET A 59 3.34 23.19 -25.16
N LYS A 60 3.79 23.93 -26.17
CA LYS A 60 3.22 23.85 -27.52
C LYS A 60 3.51 22.52 -28.22
N GLY A 61 4.55 21.80 -27.80
CA GLY A 61 4.93 20.51 -28.37
C GLY A 61 5.09 20.55 -29.90
N ALA A 62 4.25 19.78 -30.60
CA ALA A 62 4.26 19.70 -32.07
C ALA A 62 3.89 21.02 -32.78
N SER A 63 3.17 21.92 -32.10
CA SER A 63 2.73 23.21 -32.64
C SER A 63 3.79 24.32 -32.52
N MET A 64 5.01 23.99 -32.05
CA MET A 64 6.13 24.91 -31.93
C MET A 64 6.74 25.23 -33.30
N ASP A 65 6.91 26.51 -33.62
CA ASP A 65 7.57 26.92 -34.87
C ASP A 65 9.11 26.72 -34.80
N ASP A 66 9.79 26.80 -35.95
CA ASP A 66 11.23 26.55 -36.01
C ASP A 66 12.04 27.60 -35.20
N GLY A 67 11.62 28.87 -35.20
CA GLY A 67 12.30 29.92 -34.44
C GLY A 67 12.18 29.71 -32.92
N GLU A 68 10.99 29.34 -32.46
CA GLU A 68 10.70 28.94 -31.09
C GLU A 68 11.53 27.71 -30.68
N ARG A 69 11.61 26.70 -31.55
CA ARG A 69 12.42 25.51 -31.34
C ARG A 69 13.91 25.83 -31.22
N GLN A 70 14.45 26.68 -32.11
CA GLN A 70 15.86 27.09 -32.05
C GLN A 70 16.18 27.87 -30.76
N ARG A 71 15.26 28.73 -30.28
CA ARG A 71 15.43 29.43 -29.00
C ARG A 71 15.41 28.48 -27.81
N LEU A 72 14.49 27.51 -27.78
CA LEU A 72 14.45 26.51 -26.70
C LEU A 72 15.72 25.63 -26.69
N ILE A 73 16.24 25.27 -27.86
CA ILE A 73 17.54 24.58 -27.98
C ILE A 73 18.68 25.45 -27.43
N MET A 74 18.72 26.74 -27.76
CA MET A 74 19.71 27.67 -27.25
C MET A 74 19.67 27.75 -25.71
N SER A 75 18.47 27.93 -25.14
CA SER A 75 18.27 27.95 -23.68
C SER A 75 18.69 26.63 -23.03
N ALA A 76 18.36 25.48 -23.62
CA ALA A 76 18.82 24.18 -23.13
C ALA A 76 20.34 24.04 -23.15
N LYS A 77 21.02 24.58 -24.16
CA LYS A 77 22.50 24.60 -24.19
C LYS A 77 23.10 25.53 -23.13
N VAL A 78 22.46 26.66 -22.81
CA VAL A 78 22.87 27.51 -21.66
C VAL A 78 22.78 26.73 -20.36
N VAL A 79 21.67 26.01 -20.13
CA VAL A 79 21.49 25.15 -18.96
C VAL A 79 22.56 24.05 -18.92
N ALA A 80 22.88 23.43 -20.06
CA ALA A 80 23.96 22.45 -20.17
C ALA A 80 25.34 23.02 -19.82
N CYS A 81 25.63 24.26 -20.23
CA CYS A 81 26.87 24.96 -19.86
C CYS A 81 26.95 25.21 -18.36
N ALA A 82 25.87 25.71 -17.75
CA ALA A 82 25.78 25.90 -16.31
C ALA A 82 26.06 24.57 -15.58
N LEU A 83 25.43 23.48 -16.03
CA LEU A 83 25.57 22.16 -15.42
C LEU A 83 27.01 21.64 -15.41
N VAL A 84 27.76 21.82 -16.50
CA VAL A 84 29.17 21.41 -16.59
C VAL A 84 29.99 22.14 -15.53
N LEU A 85 29.87 23.48 -15.43
CA LEU A 85 30.63 24.26 -14.44
C LEU A 85 30.22 23.95 -13.00
N LEU A 86 28.93 23.72 -12.73
CA LEU A 86 28.44 23.39 -11.38
C LEU A 86 28.96 22.03 -10.90
N CYS A 87 29.08 21.05 -11.81
CA CYS A 87 29.69 19.76 -11.50
C CYS A 87 31.18 19.92 -11.18
N GLU A 88 31.90 20.77 -11.93
CA GLU A 88 33.32 21.08 -11.69
C GLU A 88 33.53 21.85 -10.37
N SER A 89 32.66 22.81 -10.05
CA SER A 89 32.72 23.62 -8.82
C SER A 89 32.18 22.90 -7.58
N ARG A 90 31.65 21.67 -7.74
CA ARG A 90 31.02 20.87 -6.67
C ARG A 90 29.82 21.56 -6.01
N SER A 91 29.11 22.40 -6.76
CA SER A 91 27.89 23.08 -6.33
C SER A 91 26.67 22.15 -6.45
N ARG A 92 26.56 21.20 -5.51
CA ARG A 92 25.65 20.05 -5.60
C ARG A 92 24.16 20.42 -5.61
N LYS A 93 23.74 21.42 -4.81
CA LYS A 93 22.32 21.82 -4.71
C LYS A 93 21.85 22.49 -6.01
N GLU A 94 22.66 23.38 -6.56
CA GLU A 94 22.38 24.06 -7.83
C GLU A 94 22.43 23.09 -9.01
N ALA A 95 23.37 22.13 -9.01
CA ALA A 95 23.47 21.09 -10.02
C ALA A 95 22.20 20.22 -10.09
N ARG A 96 21.55 19.92 -8.95
CA ARG A 96 20.25 19.23 -8.91
C ARG A 96 19.19 20.00 -9.68
N THR A 97 18.98 21.28 -9.37
CA THR A 97 17.95 22.09 -10.03
C THR A 97 18.23 22.31 -11.51
N ILE A 98 19.50 22.56 -11.87
CA ILE A 98 19.91 22.81 -13.26
C ILE A 98 19.84 21.53 -14.11
N SER A 99 20.22 20.37 -13.57
CA SER A 99 20.08 19.09 -14.30
C SER A 99 18.62 18.73 -14.55
N LEU A 100 17.72 18.92 -13.58
CA LEU A 100 16.29 18.72 -13.76
C LEU A 100 15.69 19.71 -14.78
N LEU A 101 16.13 20.97 -14.77
CA LEU A 101 15.71 21.96 -15.78
C LEU A 101 16.18 21.57 -17.19
N PHE A 102 17.40 21.03 -17.32
CA PHE A 102 17.89 20.53 -18.60
C PHE A 102 17.05 19.36 -19.11
N LEU A 103 16.68 18.43 -18.22
CA LEU A 103 15.82 17.30 -18.56
C LEU A 103 14.39 17.75 -18.91
N GLU A 104 13.84 18.75 -18.21
CA GLU A 104 12.55 19.36 -18.55
C GLU A 104 12.55 19.91 -19.99
N TYR A 105 13.56 20.71 -20.35
CA TYR A 105 13.67 21.25 -21.71
C TYR A 105 13.93 20.15 -22.75
N SER A 106 14.68 19.12 -22.37
CA SER A 106 14.91 17.93 -23.20
C SER A 106 13.63 17.17 -23.48
N SER A 107 12.74 17.04 -22.50
CA SER A 107 11.42 16.43 -22.66
C SER A 107 10.54 17.22 -23.63
N TYR A 108 10.56 18.55 -23.62
CA TYR A 108 9.81 19.33 -24.61
C TYR A 108 10.31 19.12 -26.04
N LEU A 109 11.64 19.04 -26.22
CA LEU A 109 12.27 18.94 -27.54
C LEU A 109 12.28 17.52 -28.12
N ASN A 110 12.33 16.50 -27.26
CA ASN A 110 12.54 15.09 -27.62
C ASN A 110 11.60 14.12 -26.88
N SER A 111 10.37 14.56 -26.54
CA SER A 111 9.34 13.75 -25.86
C SER A 111 9.08 12.38 -26.50
N CYS A 112 9.38 12.21 -27.79
CA CYS A 112 9.14 10.96 -28.53
C CYS A 112 10.40 10.08 -28.70
N LYS A 113 11.57 10.47 -28.17
CA LYS A 113 12.84 9.75 -28.43
C LYS A 113 13.41 9.03 -27.22
N TYR A 114 13.45 9.68 -26.06
CA TYR A 114 14.15 9.17 -24.88
C TYR A 114 13.23 9.18 -23.67
N ASP A 115 13.40 8.17 -22.82
CA ASP A 115 12.82 8.18 -21.48
C ASP A 115 13.81 8.82 -20.49
N LEU A 116 13.39 9.90 -19.85
CA LEU A 116 14.22 10.70 -18.95
C LEU A 116 13.81 10.58 -17.49
N THR A 117 12.73 9.85 -17.18
CA THR A 117 12.16 9.80 -15.83
C THR A 117 13.15 9.24 -14.82
N GLY A 118 13.74 8.07 -15.10
CA GLY A 118 14.68 7.42 -14.19
C GLY A 118 15.91 8.29 -13.89
N LEU A 119 16.41 9.00 -14.92
CA LEU A 119 17.51 9.94 -14.77
C LEU A 119 17.09 11.19 -13.97
N ALA A 120 15.87 11.70 -14.17
CA ALA A 120 15.35 12.84 -13.42
C ALA A 120 15.23 12.53 -11.92
N VAL A 121 14.71 11.37 -11.56
CA VAL A 121 14.65 10.94 -10.15
C VAL A 121 16.06 10.81 -9.55
N LYS A 122 17.02 10.23 -10.29
CA LYS A 122 18.43 10.19 -9.87
C LYS A 122 19.02 11.59 -9.66
N CYS A 123 18.79 12.53 -10.58
CA CYS A 123 19.20 13.93 -10.44
C CYS A 123 18.59 14.61 -9.21
N GLY A 124 17.38 14.22 -8.83
CA GLY A 124 16.70 14.72 -7.64
C GLY A 124 17.26 14.19 -6.32
N CYS A 125 17.68 12.91 -6.29
CA CYS A 125 18.14 12.23 -5.07
C CYS A 125 19.66 12.31 -4.83
N TYR A 126 20.47 12.29 -5.89
CA TYR A 126 21.92 12.11 -5.79
C TYR A 126 22.70 13.28 -6.37
N ALA A 127 23.85 13.57 -5.77
CA ALA A 127 24.75 14.60 -6.27
C ALA A 127 25.39 14.18 -7.60
N MET A 128 25.05 14.88 -8.68
CA MET A 128 25.73 14.71 -9.97
C MET A 128 27.16 15.22 -9.89
N THR A 129 28.12 14.38 -10.30
CA THR A 129 29.55 14.70 -10.31
C THR A 129 30.09 14.94 -11.72
N ALA A 130 29.41 14.42 -12.74
CA ALA A 130 29.69 14.73 -14.14
C ALA A 130 28.42 14.53 -14.99
N PRO A 131 28.10 15.44 -15.93
CA PRO A 131 26.89 15.35 -16.74
C PRO A 131 27.02 14.41 -17.95
N GLY A 132 28.18 13.78 -18.18
CA GLY A 132 28.41 12.85 -19.29
C GLY A 132 28.76 13.51 -20.64
N PHE A 133 28.64 14.84 -20.74
CA PHE A 133 29.06 15.64 -21.90
C PHE A 133 30.02 16.79 -21.49
N SER A 134 30.72 17.36 -22.46
CA SER A 134 31.72 18.43 -22.25
C SER A 134 31.35 19.72 -22.96
N TRP A 135 32.02 20.82 -22.59
CA TRP A 135 31.85 22.13 -23.23
C TRP A 135 32.01 22.08 -24.76
N SER A 136 33.01 21.32 -25.24
CA SER A 136 33.27 21.14 -26.68
C SER A 136 32.13 20.42 -27.40
N MET A 137 31.44 19.52 -26.71
CA MET A 137 30.31 18.80 -27.28
C MET A 137 29.08 19.70 -27.40
N ILE A 138 28.84 20.56 -26.40
CA ILE A 138 27.76 21.57 -26.46
C ILE A 138 28.00 22.55 -27.62
N GLU A 139 29.25 22.91 -27.86
CA GLU A 139 29.65 23.88 -28.90
C GLU A 139 29.42 23.34 -30.31
N THR A 140 29.72 22.06 -30.51
CA THR A 140 29.64 21.40 -31.82
C THR A 140 28.27 20.79 -32.11
N SER A 141 27.42 20.62 -31.10
CA SER A 141 26.10 20.02 -31.31
C SER A 141 25.17 21.00 -32.02
N ILE A 142 24.44 20.52 -33.03
CA ILE A 142 23.40 21.33 -33.70
C ILE A 142 22.18 21.45 -32.77
N GLY A 143 21.67 20.32 -32.28
CA GLY A 143 20.62 20.26 -31.25
C GLY A 143 21.14 19.77 -29.89
N ILE A 144 20.24 19.20 -29.08
CA ILE A 144 20.57 18.62 -27.77
C ILE A 144 20.51 17.08 -27.72
N ASP A 145 20.08 16.43 -28.81
CA ASP A 145 19.95 14.96 -28.89
C ASP A 145 21.21 14.21 -28.43
N ILE A 146 22.38 14.61 -28.93
CA ILE A 146 23.65 13.98 -28.59
C ILE A 146 24.04 14.21 -27.13
N LEU A 147 23.64 15.34 -26.54
CA LEU A 147 23.89 15.67 -25.14
C LEU A 147 23.01 14.78 -24.24
N ILE A 148 21.75 14.60 -24.60
CA ILE A 148 20.81 13.70 -23.89
C ILE A 148 21.33 12.27 -23.90
N TYR A 149 21.69 11.75 -25.09
CA TYR A 149 22.24 10.41 -25.22
C TYR A 149 23.49 10.22 -24.34
N LYS A 150 24.38 11.22 -24.33
CA LYS A 150 25.60 11.17 -23.50
C LYS A 150 25.33 11.29 -22.01
N MET A 151 24.32 12.07 -21.62
CA MET A 151 23.91 12.20 -20.23
C MET A 151 23.31 10.89 -19.71
N LEU A 152 22.45 10.23 -20.49
CA LEU A 152 21.87 8.92 -20.13
C LEU A 152 22.94 7.84 -19.93
N GLU A 153 23.92 7.77 -20.83
CA GLU A 153 24.95 6.73 -20.83
C GLU A 153 26.14 7.00 -19.89
N HIS A 154 26.47 8.27 -19.62
CA HIS A 154 27.74 8.64 -19.01
C HIS A 154 27.64 9.66 -17.86
N ALA A 155 26.45 10.07 -17.44
CA ALA A 155 26.31 10.86 -16.22
C ALA A 155 26.80 10.06 -15.00
N LYS A 156 27.49 10.74 -14.09
CA LYS A 156 28.05 10.15 -12.86
C LYS A 156 27.42 10.78 -11.63
N PHE A 157 27.10 9.94 -10.65
CA PHE A 157 26.47 10.31 -9.39
C PHE A 157 27.32 9.84 -8.20
N ASP A 158 27.40 10.66 -7.16
CA ASP A 158 27.96 10.26 -5.87
C ASP A 158 26.86 9.61 -5.03
N MET A 159 26.74 8.29 -5.14
CA MET A 159 25.73 7.49 -4.41
C MET A 159 26.01 7.40 -2.91
N SER A 160 27.19 7.82 -2.45
CA SER A 160 27.55 7.84 -1.03
C SER A 160 27.10 9.12 -0.32
N HIS A 161 26.59 10.08 -1.08
CA HIS A 161 26.22 11.41 -0.60
C HIS A 161 24.80 11.75 -1.05
N GLU A 162 23.82 11.41 -0.22
CA GLU A 162 22.42 11.73 -0.47
C GLU A 162 22.18 13.24 -0.37
N LEU A 163 21.43 13.78 -1.34
CA LEU A 163 20.93 15.14 -1.28
C LEU A 163 19.80 15.24 -0.24
N GLU A 164 19.51 16.47 0.17
CA GLU A 164 18.38 16.76 1.07
C GLU A 164 17.08 16.15 0.51
N GLU A 165 16.48 15.27 1.32
CA GLU A 165 15.21 14.61 1.05
C GLU A 165 14.11 15.64 0.79
N ILE A 166 13.32 15.43 -0.26
CA ILE A 166 12.18 16.29 -0.58
C ILE A 166 10.92 15.58 -0.12
N ILE A 167 10.19 16.19 0.82
CA ILE A 167 8.89 15.71 1.31
C ILE A 167 7.87 16.84 1.14
N ILE A 168 6.75 16.53 0.50
CA ILE A 168 5.61 17.42 0.33
C ILE A 168 4.38 16.74 0.89
N ASP A 169 3.80 17.30 1.95
CA ASP A 169 2.64 16.77 2.66
C ASP A 169 1.48 17.78 2.64
N ARG A 170 0.71 17.82 1.55
CA ARG A 170 -0.44 18.75 1.37
C ARG A 170 -1.74 18.02 0.98
N ALA A 171 -2.11 18.03 -0.30
CA ALA A 171 -3.26 17.25 -0.77
C ALA A 171 -2.92 15.75 -0.89
N GLY A 172 -1.77 15.31 -0.41
CA GLY A 172 -1.22 13.96 -0.49
C GLY A 172 0.23 14.04 -0.03
N SER A 173 0.98 12.95 -0.12
CA SER A 173 2.43 12.99 0.11
C SER A 173 3.23 12.74 -1.17
N VAL A 174 4.32 13.47 -1.36
CA VAL A 174 5.35 13.16 -2.37
C VAL A 174 6.70 13.16 -1.66
N CYS A 175 7.43 12.05 -1.76
CA CYS A 175 8.76 11.89 -1.19
C CYS A 175 9.75 11.53 -2.31
N LEU A 176 10.88 12.24 -2.37
CA LEU A 176 11.98 11.96 -3.30
C LEU A 176 13.24 11.65 -2.49
N LYS A 177 13.62 10.37 -2.46
CA LYS A 177 14.72 9.83 -1.64
C LYS A 177 15.25 8.53 -2.23
N ASP A 178 16.52 8.21 -1.98
CA ASP A 178 17.11 6.89 -2.30
C ASP A 178 16.94 6.46 -3.77
N GLY A 179 16.89 7.43 -4.69
CA GLY A 179 16.67 7.16 -6.11
C GLY A 179 15.24 6.74 -6.45
N LYS A 180 14.28 7.05 -5.57
CA LYS A 180 12.86 6.76 -5.74
C LYS A 180 12.00 8.00 -5.54
N LEU A 181 10.92 8.06 -6.31
CA LEU A 181 9.83 9.01 -6.15
C LEU A 181 8.60 8.27 -5.64
N HIS A 182 8.26 8.49 -4.37
CA HIS A 182 7.07 7.93 -3.74
C HIS A 182 5.93 8.95 -3.75
N ILE A 183 4.74 8.54 -4.19
CA ILE A 183 3.55 9.39 -4.29
C ILE A 183 2.41 8.71 -3.53
N SER A 184 1.87 9.35 -2.49
CA SER A 184 0.77 8.81 -1.69
C SER A 184 -0.46 9.71 -1.73
N SER A 185 -1.63 9.09 -1.64
CA SER A 185 -2.91 9.81 -1.55
C SER A 185 -3.17 10.43 -0.18
N ALA A 186 -2.30 10.19 0.80
CA ALA A 186 -2.43 10.67 2.18
C ALA A 186 -1.07 11.13 2.77
N LEU A 187 -1.10 11.97 3.81
CA LEU A 187 0.04 12.65 4.47
C LEU A 187 0.91 11.72 5.37
N SER A 188 1.78 10.85 4.83
CA SER A 188 2.24 9.59 5.48
C SER A 188 3.20 9.71 6.70
N ARG A 189 3.12 8.71 7.60
CA ARG A 189 4.20 8.13 8.44
C ARG A 189 4.02 6.61 8.72
N ASP A 190 3.07 5.93 8.08
CA ASP A 190 2.79 4.49 8.21
C ASP A 190 3.33 3.71 6.99
N PRO A 191 3.46 2.36 7.04
CA PRO A 191 3.88 1.56 5.89
C PRO A 191 2.79 1.59 4.79
N ASP A 192 3.02 2.41 3.77
CA ASP A 192 2.17 2.47 2.58
C ASP A 192 2.34 1.21 1.71
N ILE A 193 1.27 0.77 1.04
CA ILE A 193 1.34 -0.31 0.04
C ILE A 193 1.46 0.31 -1.36
N THR A 194 2.44 -0.14 -2.14
CA THR A 194 2.59 0.22 -3.55
C THR A 194 1.40 -0.30 -4.35
N ALA A 195 0.64 0.61 -4.96
CA ALA A 195 -0.49 0.31 -5.85
C ALA A 195 0.03 -0.11 -7.23
N PHE A 196 0.87 0.73 -7.83
CA PHE A 196 1.63 0.40 -9.03
C PHE A 196 2.97 1.13 -8.99
N SER A 197 3.89 0.68 -9.82
CA SER A 197 5.18 1.31 -10.01
C SER A 197 5.51 1.45 -11.48
N ASN A 198 6.15 2.55 -11.85
CA ASN A 198 6.64 2.79 -13.22
C ASN A 198 8.16 2.86 -13.20
N HIS A 199 8.78 2.74 -14.38
CA HIS A 199 10.23 2.99 -14.56
C HIS A 199 11.09 2.12 -13.64
N ASP A 200 10.94 0.80 -13.69
CA ASP A 200 11.71 -0.14 -12.84
C ASP A 200 11.64 0.15 -11.33
N LYS A 201 10.46 0.55 -10.84
CA LYS A 201 10.21 0.93 -9.43
C LYS A 201 10.90 2.22 -8.99
N THR A 202 11.32 3.04 -9.95
CA THR A 202 11.84 4.38 -9.68
C THR A 202 10.72 5.34 -9.28
N VAL A 203 9.50 5.15 -9.80
CA VAL A 203 8.30 5.88 -9.39
C VAL A 203 7.31 4.89 -8.76
N GLU A 204 6.91 5.14 -7.52
CA GLU A 204 5.98 4.28 -6.78
C GLU A 204 4.76 5.11 -6.35
N VAL A 205 3.58 4.68 -6.78
CA VAL A 205 2.31 5.25 -6.33
C VAL A 205 1.77 4.35 -5.22
N CYS A 206 1.61 4.89 -4.02
CA CYS A 206 1.29 4.15 -2.81
C CYS A 206 -0.02 4.62 -2.17
N THR A 207 -0.65 3.76 -1.38
CA THR A 207 -1.84 4.14 -0.59
C THR A 207 -1.85 3.45 0.78
N ARG A 208 -2.64 4.00 1.72
CA ARG A 208 -2.78 3.47 3.10
C ARG A 208 -3.76 2.32 3.27
N ASN A 209 -4.72 2.13 2.37
CA ASN A 209 -5.88 1.28 2.65
C ASN A 209 -5.76 -0.11 2.03
N ILE A 210 -5.24 -1.06 2.82
CA ILE A 210 -5.05 -2.48 2.47
C ILE A 210 -6.36 -3.19 2.02
N ARG A 211 -7.54 -2.64 2.33
CA ARG A 211 -8.83 -3.30 2.11
C ARG A 211 -9.43 -3.12 0.71
N ASP A 212 -8.81 -2.34 -0.16
CA ASP A 212 -9.34 -2.13 -1.50
C ASP A 212 -8.83 -3.23 -2.44
N GLU A 213 -9.69 -4.19 -2.84
CA GLU A 213 -9.42 -5.08 -3.99
C GLU A 213 -9.04 -4.28 -5.25
N ARG A 214 -9.43 -3.00 -5.27
CA ARG A 214 -9.12 -1.94 -6.24
C ARG A 214 -7.63 -1.58 -6.33
N LEU A 215 -6.80 -1.92 -5.33
CA LEU A 215 -5.34 -1.74 -5.34
C LEU A 215 -4.62 -2.77 -6.21
N LYS A 216 -5.19 -3.97 -6.34
CA LYS A 216 -4.58 -5.08 -7.10
C LYS A 216 -4.77 -4.90 -8.59
N ALA A 217 -5.74 -4.08 -8.98
CA ALA A 217 -6.15 -3.88 -10.36
C ALA A 217 -5.40 -2.73 -11.07
N SER A 218 -4.68 -1.86 -10.34
CA SER A 218 -3.88 -0.78 -10.95
C SER A 218 -2.52 -1.25 -11.48
N ASN A 219 -2.02 -2.39 -10.97
CA ASN A 219 -0.86 -3.11 -11.51
C ASN A 219 -1.23 -4.13 -12.59
N ILE A 220 -2.53 -4.32 -12.83
CA ILE A 220 -3.04 -5.09 -13.97
C ILE A 220 -3.19 -4.11 -15.13
N ASP A 221 -2.80 -4.51 -16.33
CA ASP A 221 -2.99 -3.70 -17.54
C ASP A 221 -4.46 -3.72 -17.96
N ASP A 222 -5.32 -3.11 -17.14
CA ASP A 222 -6.76 -2.97 -17.36
C ASP A 222 -7.17 -1.50 -17.21
N ILE A 223 -7.71 -0.93 -18.27
CA ILE A 223 -8.03 0.50 -18.29
C ILE A 223 -9.14 0.87 -17.30
N SER A 224 -10.14 0.01 -17.09
CA SER A 224 -11.28 0.31 -16.22
C SER A 224 -10.87 0.33 -14.76
N ALA A 225 -10.00 -0.59 -14.37
CA ALA A 225 -9.40 -0.65 -13.05
C ALA A 225 -8.51 0.57 -12.76
N VAL A 226 -7.60 0.91 -13.68
CA VAL A 226 -6.67 2.04 -13.48
C VAL A 226 -7.42 3.39 -13.48
N ASP A 227 -8.40 3.57 -14.37
CA ASP A 227 -9.27 4.77 -14.43
C ASP A 227 -10.07 4.94 -13.12
N TYR A 228 -10.65 3.85 -12.62
CA TYR A 228 -11.36 3.86 -11.36
C TYR A 228 -10.43 4.17 -10.18
N PHE A 229 -9.26 3.53 -10.11
CA PHE A 229 -8.22 3.81 -9.11
C PHE A 229 -7.85 5.29 -9.11
N ALA A 230 -7.52 5.86 -10.27
CA ALA A 230 -7.13 7.27 -10.39
C ALA A 230 -8.20 8.22 -9.85
N SER A 231 -9.47 7.96 -10.18
CA SER A 231 -10.59 8.77 -9.69
C SER A 231 -10.69 8.74 -8.16
N THR A 232 -10.46 7.59 -7.53
CA THR A 232 -10.48 7.44 -6.08
C THR A 232 -9.25 8.03 -5.42
N PHE A 233 -8.08 7.91 -6.04
CA PHE A 233 -6.82 8.46 -5.54
C PHE A 233 -6.89 9.99 -5.46
N ILE A 234 -7.34 10.65 -6.54
CA ILE A 234 -7.53 12.11 -6.55
C ILE A 234 -8.59 12.53 -5.54
N ARG A 235 -9.69 11.77 -5.40
CA ARG A 235 -10.70 12.05 -4.36
C ARG A 235 -10.14 11.94 -2.96
N ALA A 236 -9.28 10.95 -2.69
CA ALA A 236 -8.61 10.79 -1.40
C ALA A 236 -7.63 11.93 -1.13
N GLN A 237 -6.91 12.37 -2.17
CA GLN A 237 -6.06 13.55 -2.11
C GLN A 237 -6.86 14.84 -1.81
N ASP A 238 -7.95 15.05 -2.54
CA ASP A 238 -8.87 16.17 -2.34
C ASP A 238 -9.60 16.10 -0.98
N ALA A 239 -9.84 14.90 -0.45
CA ALA A 239 -10.41 14.72 0.89
C ALA A 239 -9.37 15.06 1.97
N SER A 240 -8.10 14.69 1.78
CA SER A 240 -6.98 15.10 2.64
C SER A 240 -6.86 16.62 2.68
N ARG A 241 -7.12 17.30 1.56
CA ARG A 241 -7.23 18.76 1.50
C ARG A 241 -8.40 19.32 2.34
N LYS A 242 -9.53 18.60 2.44
CA LYS A 242 -10.73 19.02 3.20
C LYS A 242 -10.66 18.70 4.70
N MET A 243 -9.81 17.76 5.12
CA MET A 243 -9.58 17.45 6.54
C MET A 243 -8.73 18.53 7.22
N LYS A 244 -9.30 19.70 7.49
CA LYS A 244 -8.86 20.61 8.57
C LYS A 244 -10.06 21.29 9.24
N PRO A 245 -10.18 21.15 10.57
CA PRO A 245 -9.97 22.31 11.44
C PRO A 245 -8.84 22.10 12.47
N LYS A 246 -8.28 23.24 12.88
CA LYS A 246 -7.04 23.50 13.64
C LYS A 246 -6.81 22.71 14.94
N LYS A 247 -5.59 22.17 15.09
CA LYS A 247 -4.63 22.52 16.16
C LYS A 247 -3.22 22.54 15.55
N ASN A 248 -2.93 23.58 14.76
CA ASN A 248 -1.57 23.81 14.26
C ASN A 248 -0.76 24.48 15.36
N GLY A 249 -0.24 23.64 16.24
CA GLY A 249 0.77 24.04 17.20
C GLY A 249 1.94 23.09 17.12
N LYS A 250 3.18 23.58 17.26
CA LYS A 250 4.31 22.72 17.63
C LYS A 250 4.14 22.26 19.07
N GLU A 251 4.53 21.03 19.39
CA GLU A 251 4.66 20.60 20.78
C GLU A 251 5.77 21.43 21.45
N LEU A 252 5.62 21.72 22.75
CA LEU A 252 6.67 22.34 23.53
C LEU A 252 7.78 21.30 23.74
N VAL A 253 9.00 21.66 23.36
CA VAL A 253 10.18 20.81 23.47
C VAL A 253 11.25 21.61 24.20
N ARG A 254 11.88 21.01 25.21
CA ARG A 254 12.96 21.61 25.98
C ARG A 254 14.09 22.08 25.07
N TYR A 255 14.57 23.28 25.33
CA TYR A 255 15.52 24.05 24.52
C TYR A 255 15.01 24.46 23.14
N GLY A 256 13.72 24.24 22.85
CA GLY A 256 13.05 24.78 21.68
C GLY A 256 12.87 26.29 21.79
N LYS A 257 12.92 26.99 20.64
CA LYS A 257 12.72 28.44 20.56
C LYS A 257 11.34 28.77 20.02
N TYR A 258 10.67 29.69 20.70
CA TYR A 258 9.28 30.04 20.43
C TYR A 258 9.08 31.56 20.52
N SER A 259 8.03 32.05 19.88
CA SER A 259 7.54 33.40 20.14
C SER A 259 6.55 33.34 21.29
N ILE A 260 6.78 34.12 22.33
CA ILE A 260 5.91 34.19 23.51
C ILE A 260 5.22 35.55 23.57
N VAL A 261 3.96 35.57 23.99
CA VAL A 261 3.17 36.80 24.19
C VAL A 261 2.98 37.02 25.67
N LEU A 262 3.31 38.21 26.15
CA LEU A 262 3.21 38.58 27.57
C LEU A 262 1.75 38.71 28.01
N LYS A 263 1.49 38.23 29.23
CA LYS A 263 0.25 38.36 29.99
C LYS A 263 0.50 39.23 31.22
N GLU A 264 -0.58 39.65 31.88
CA GLU A 264 -0.53 40.57 33.02
C GLU A 264 0.48 40.10 34.08
N GLY A 265 1.43 40.97 34.46
CA GLY A 265 2.46 40.64 35.44
C GLY A 265 1.87 40.45 36.84
N ARG A 266 2.20 39.33 37.49
CA ARG A 266 1.72 39.01 38.84
C ARG A 266 2.82 39.17 39.87
N LYS A 267 2.41 39.37 41.12
CA LYS A 267 3.31 39.28 42.27
C LYS A 267 3.20 37.90 42.87
N ASP A 268 4.32 37.26 43.16
CA ASP A 268 4.33 36.04 43.96
C ASP A 268 3.96 36.34 45.43
N ASP A 269 3.83 35.30 46.25
CA ASP A 269 3.51 35.41 47.67
C ASP A 269 4.55 36.22 48.48
N ALA A 270 5.74 36.44 47.91
CA ALA A 270 6.81 37.27 48.47
C ALA A 270 6.81 38.72 47.94
N GLY A 271 5.89 39.06 47.04
CA GLY A 271 5.73 40.39 46.45
C GLY A 271 6.67 40.69 45.26
N LEU A 272 7.42 39.70 44.77
CA LEU A 272 8.30 39.82 43.60
C LEU A 272 7.46 39.75 42.33
N LYS A 273 7.72 40.67 41.40
CA LYS A 273 7.03 40.69 40.09
C LYS A 273 7.62 39.59 39.20
N TYR A 274 6.76 38.77 38.60
CA TYR A 274 7.11 37.86 37.51
C TYR A 274 6.17 38.07 36.32
N LEU A 275 6.57 37.59 35.15
CA LEU A 275 5.81 37.73 33.90
C LEU A 275 5.22 36.39 33.47
N GLU A 276 3.89 36.36 33.36
CA GLU A 276 3.16 35.29 32.69
C GLU A 276 3.23 35.51 31.16
N CYS A 277 3.18 34.42 30.39
CA CYS A 277 3.16 34.47 28.94
C CYS A 277 2.40 33.28 28.33
N THR A 278 2.14 33.36 27.03
CA THR A 278 1.58 32.26 26.22
C THR A 278 2.45 32.00 25.01
N ALA A 279 2.75 30.74 24.71
CA ALA A 279 3.58 30.35 23.57
C ALA A 279 2.78 30.30 22.26
N LEU A 280 3.08 31.19 21.32
CA LEU A 280 2.40 31.29 20.03
C LEU A 280 2.78 30.14 19.09
N GLY A 281 1.82 29.67 18.30
CA GLY A 281 2.05 28.61 17.31
C GLY A 281 2.38 27.26 17.94
N THR A 282 1.98 27.03 19.20
CA THR A 282 2.18 25.78 19.94
C THR A 282 0.85 25.09 20.27
N GLN A 283 0.89 23.80 20.63
CA GLN A 283 -0.32 23.05 21.02
C GLN A 283 -0.73 23.31 22.47
N TYR A 284 0.15 23.92 23.25
CA TYR A 284 -0.04 24.25 24.65
C TYR A 284 -0.87 25.54 24.76
N ASP A 285 -2.05 25.44 25.37
CA ASP A 285 -3.01 26.53 25.55
C ASP A 285 -3.03 27.10 26.99
N GLY A 286 -2.14 26.61 27.86
CA GLY A 286 -1.97 27.07 29.24
C GLY A 286 -1.08 28.32 29.41
N ILE A 287 -0.99 28.79 30.65
CA ILE A 287 -0.09 29.88 31.06
C ILE A 287 1.33 29.32 31.20
N CYS A 288 2.31 30.07 30.71
CA CYS A 288 3.75 29.84 30.87
C CYS A 288 4.37 30.99 31.67
N GLU A 289 5.57 30.82 32.19
CA GLU A 289 6.29 31.84 32.95
C GLU A 289 7.62 32.22 32.30
N ILE A 290 8.06 33.47 32.48
CA ILE A 290 9.41 33.90 32.12
C ILE A 290 10.33 33.73 33.33
N LYS A 291 11.44 33.05 33.13
CA LYS A 291 12.47 32.82 34.14
C LYS A 291 13.06 34.13 34.66
N GLU A 292 13.10 34.27 35.98
CA GLU A 292 13.90 35.29 36.64
C GLU A 292 15.39 34.91 36.55
N GLU A 293 16.16 35.68 35.78
CA GLU A 293 17.57 35.39 35.50
C GLU A 293 18.36 36.63 35.10
N GLU A 294 19.70 36.56 35.21
CA GLU A 294 20.60 37.57 34.63
C GLU A 294 20.61 37.42 33.09
N LEU A 295 20.14 38.44 32.37
CA LEU A 295 19.98 38.42 30.91
C LEU A 295 21.25 38.85 30.18
N ALA A 296 21.80 39.99 30.59
CA ALA A 296 23.12 40.49 30.24
C ALA A 296 23.80 40.95 31.53
N LYS A 297 25.12 41.14 31.52
CA LYS A 297 25.82 41.39 32.79
C LYS A 297 25.26 42.63 33.49
N GLY A 298 24.71 42.42 34.69
CA GLY A 298 24.09 43.48 35.49
C GLY A 298 22.69 43.91 35.05
N ILE A 299 21.96 43.13 34.26
CA ILE A 299 20.52 43.37 34.02
C ILE A 299 19.79 42.04 34.14
N TYR A 300 18.74 42.03 34.98
CA TYR A 300 17.92 40.86 35.26
C TYR A 300 16.54 40.97 34.60
N THR A 301 15.81 39.86 34.53
CA THR A 301 14.44 39.84 33.98
C THR A 301 13.55 40.87 34.66
N HIS A 302 13.56 40.96 36.00
CA HIS A 302 12.78 41.96 36.75
C HIS A 302 13.10 43.42 36.40
N ASP A 303 14.33 43.72 35.98
CA ASP A 303 14.73 45.09 35.60
C ASP A 303 14.04 45.54 34.29
N LEU A 304 13.50 44.60 33.50
CA LEU A 304 12.79 44.87 32.25
C LEU A 304 11.26 44.91 32.40
N ILE A 305 10.70 44.36 33.49
CA ILE A 305 9.25 44.20 33.68
C ILE A 305 8.51 45.54 33.57
N ASP A 306 9.08 46.62 34.10
CA ASP A 306 8.45 47.93 34.08
C ASP A 306 8.39 48.58 32.68
N TYR A 307 9.05 47.98 31.68
CA TYR A 307 9.11 48.47 30.29
C TYR A 307 8.48 47.48 29.28
N LEU A 308 7.87 46.42 29.77
CA LEU A 308 7.19 45.40 28.97
C LEU A 308 5.69 45.46 29.23
N TYR A 309 4.89 45.45 28.17
CA TYR A 309 3.44 45.62 28.26
C TYR A 309 2.71 44.32 27.91
N GLU A 310 1.46 44.23 28.38
CA GLU A 310 0.59 43.12 27.98
C GLU A 310 0.43 43.12 26.44
N GLN A 311 0.45 41.93 25.83
CA GLN A 311 0.42 41.75 24.36
C GLN A 311 1.72 42.13 23.64
N ASP A 312 2.79 42.50 24.32
CA ASP A 312 4.11 42.46 23.70
C ASP A 312 4.49 41.01 23.38
N ALA A 313 5.12 40.80 22.23
CA ALA A 313 5.64 39.51 21.84
C ALA A 313 7.18 39.52 21.81
N ILE A 314 7.79 38.52 22.44
CA ILE A 314 9.24 38.30 22.43
C ILE A 314 9.52 37.07 21.56
N GLU A 315 10.31 37.27 20.51
CA GLU A 315 10.70 36.19 19.61
C GLU A 315 11.95 35.46 20.11
N ASN A 316 12.09 34.18 19.76
CA ASN A 316 13.23 33.34 20.09
C ASN A 316 13.44 33.10 21.61
N ALA A 317 12.36 33.13 22.40
CA ALA A 317 12.40 32.68 23.79
C ALA A 317 12.58 31.16 23.84
N GLU A 318 13.48 30.70 24.71
CA GLU A 318 13.86 29.30 24.80
C GLU A 318 13.12 28.61 25.95
N LEU A 319 12.48 27.48 25.69
CA LEU A 319 11.86 26.68 26.75
C LEU A 319 12.95 26.00 27.59
N VAL A 320 13.08 26.34 28.88
CA VAL A 320 14.14 25.80 29.75
C VAL A 320 13.63 24.78 30.77
N ASP A 321 12.34 24.86 31.10
CA ASP A 321 11.62 23.90 31.94
C ASP A 321 10.24 23.58 31.34
N GLU A 322 9.87 22.31 31.39
CA GLU A 322 8.57 21.80 30.90
C GLU A 322 7.58 21.55 32.05
N GLU A 323 8.01 21.64 33.32
CA GLU A 323 7.12 21.50 34.48
C GLU A 323 6.03 22.58 34.47
N GLU A 324 4.79 22.24 34.83
CA GLU A 324 3.67 23.19 34.78
C GLU A 324 3.71 24.22 35.94
N PRO A 325 3.70 25.54 35.66
CA PRO A 325 3.64 26.17 34.33
C PRO A 325 5.03 26.19 33.61
N PRO A 326 5.10 25.87 32.30
CA PRO A 326 6.36 25.81 31.56
C PRO A 326 7.16 27.12 31.62
N LEU A 327 8.49 27.01 31.72
CA LEU A 327 9.38 28.14 31.99
C LEU A 327 10.22 28.51 30.76
N PHE A 328 10.14 29.76 30.34
CA PHE A 328 10.88 30.32 29.19
C PHE A 328 12.02 31.24 29.62
N SER A 329 13.18 31.08 28.98
CA SER A 329 14.31 31.99 29.06
C SER A 329 14.31 32.96 27.88
N ILE A 330 14.44 34.25 28.15
CA ILE A 330 14.62 35.29 27.12
C ILE A 330 16.07 35.77 27.01
N ARG A 331 17.00 35.14 27.75
CA ARG A 331 18.41 35.54 27.87
C ARG A 331 19.10 35.69 26.52
N GLU A 332 19.03 34.67 25.68
CA GLU A 332 19.76 34.69 24.40
C GLU A 332 19.13 35.64 23.37
N ALA A 333 17.79 35.77 23.38
CA ALA A 333 17.10 36.78 22.58
C ALA A 333 17.52 38.21 22.98
N TYR A 334 17.53 38.50 24.29
CA TYR A 334 17.92 39.80 24.82
C TYR A 334 19.41 40.11 24.59
N LYS A 335 20.31 39.13 24.73
CA LYS A 335 21.73 39.31 24.40
C LYS A 335 21.96 39.66 22.93
N ALA A 336 21.30 38.92 22.03
CA ALA A 336 21.40 39.18 20.59
C ALA A 336 20.93 40.60 20.24
N TYR A 337 19.81 41.03 20.84
CA TYR A 337 19.30 42.39 20.75
C TYR A 337 20.30 43.43 21.27
N CYS A 338 20.76 43.26 22.51
CA CYS A 338 21.68 44.19 23.17
C CYS A 338 22.97 44.37 22.38
N LYS A 339 23.57 43.26 21.93
CA LYS A 339 24.78 43.28 21.11
C LYS A 339 24.56 44.07 19.82
N LYS A 340 23.48 43.79 19.08
CA LYS A 340 23.17 44.45 17.81
C LYS A 340 23.04 45.97 17.97
N ARG A 341 22.33 46.43 19.01
CA ARG A 341 22.11 47.86 19.25
C ARG A 341 23.36 48.55 19.79
N ALA A 342 24.06 47.93 20.73
CA ALA A 342 25.28 48.48 21.29
C ALA A 342 26.43 48.53 20.27
N ASP A 343 26.59 47.51 19.41
CA ASP A 343 27.58 47.52 18.33
C ASP A 343 27.31 48.67 17.34
N ALA A 344 26.04 48.94 17.01
CA ALA A 344 25.66 50.07 16.17
C ALA A 344 26.02 51.42 16.83
N ASP A 345 25.69 51.59 18.11
CA ASP A 345 26.01 52.82 18.84
C ASP A 345 27.53 53.04 19.01
N VAL A 346 28.34 51.97 19.07
CA VAL A 346 29.82 52.04 19.03
C VAL A 346 30.32 52.54 17.67
N ILE A 347 29.77 52.01 16.58
CA ILE A 347 30.14 52.41 15.21
C ILE A 347 29.78 53.88 14.96
N GLU A 348 28.59 54.27 15.40
CA GLU A 348 28.06 55.63 15.26
C GLU A 348 28.66 56.62 16.27
N LYS A 349 29.38 56.13 17.30
CA LYS A 349 29.87 56.92 18.44
C LYS A 349 28.77 57.76 19.10
N ARG A 350 27.57 57.20 19.16
CA ARG A 350 26.37 57.90 19.58
C ARG A 350 26.41 58.21 21.08
N VAL A 351 26.02 59.43 21.42
CA VAL A 351 25.79 59.88 22.80
C VAL A 351 24.30 59.84 23.09
N TYR A 352 23.90 59.32 24.25
CA TYR A 352 22.50 59.14 24.61
C TYR A 352 22.28 59.11 26.12
N GLU A 353 21.04 59.33 26.54
CA GLU A 353 20.59 59.20 27.92
C GLU A 353 20.46 57.72 28.31
N ALA A 354 20.88 57.38 29.52
CA ALA A 354 20.72 56.05 30.12
C ALA A 354 20.23 56.21 31.55
N LYS A 355 19.33 55.33 31.96
CA LYS A 355 18.75 55.34 33.30
C LYS A 355 19.53 54.42 34.24
N VAL A 356 19.84 54.91 35.43
CA VAL A 356 20.50 54.15 36.50
C VAL A 356 19.49 53.19 37.12
N ILE A 357 19.73 51.89 36.96
CA ILE A 357 18.93 50.83 37.57
C ILE A 357 19.31 50.70 39.06
N ASP A 358 20.60 50.57 39.33
CA ASP A 358 21.18 50.65 40.66
C ASP A 358 22.70 50.86 40.60
N ILE A 359 23.33 50.78 41.78
CA ILE A 359 24.78 50.68 41.90
C ILE A 359 25.11 49.28 42.44
N TYR A 360 25.69 48.45 41.58
CA TYR A 360 26.25 47.17 41.96
C TYR A 360 27.54 47.38 42.76
N LYS A 361 27.54 46.94 44.01
CA LYS A 361 28.73 46.96 44.87
C LYS A 361 29.58 45.73 44.60
N GLY A 362 30.77 45.95 44.05
CA GLY A 362 31.74 44.89 43.82
C GLY A 362 32.37 44.42 45.14
N THR A 363 33.24 43.41 45.05
CA THR A 363 34.03 42.94 46.20
C THR A 363 35.01 43.99 46.74
N THR A 364 35.32 45.01 45.94
CA THR A 364 36.13 46.18 46.30
C THR A 364 35.54 47.44 45.65
N PRO A 365 35.71 48.65 46.24
CA PRO A 365 35.09 49.88 45.70
C PRO A 365 35.44 50.24 44.25
N ASP A 366 36.63 49.84 43.77
CA ASP A 366 37.06 50.01 42.36
C ASP A 366 36.32 49.08 41.38
N LYS A 367 35.64 48.05 41.91
CA LYS A 367 34.78 47.14 41.17
C LYS A 367 33.31 47.52 41.24
N ASP A 368 32.96 48.61 41.92
CA ASP A 368 31.59 49.13 41.88
C ASP A 368 31.24 49.56 40.46
N ARG A 369 30.03 49.19 40.03
CA ARG A 369 29.51 49.50 38.70
C ARG A 369 28.13 50.12 38.84
N VAL A 370 27.87 51.13 38.03
CA VAL A 370 26.52 51.63 37.80
C VAL A 370 25.88 50.71 36.77
N ARG A 371 24.76 50.06 37.14
CA ARG A 371 23.95 49.27 36.20
C ARG A 371 23.01 50.24 35.50
N LEU A 372 23.05 50.23 34.17
CA LEU A 372 22.36 51.19 33.33
C LEU A 372 21.49 50.46 32.31
N ILE A 373 20.37 51.09 31.95
CA ILE A 373 19.61 50.76 30.75
C ILE A 373 19.66 51.95 29.79
N SER A 374 20.09 51.71 28.56
CA SER A 374 20.18 52.75 27.52
C SER A 374 18.80 53.26 27.09
N ASP A 375 18.77 54.36 26.33
CA ASP A 375 17.57 54.87 25.67
C ASP A 375 16.96 53.92 24.61
N LYS A 376 17.69 52.87 24.22
CA LYS A 376 17.20 51.76 23.38
C LYS A 376 17.03 50.46 24.19
N GLY A 377 16.98 50.54 25.52
CA GLY A 377 16.61 49.40 26.36
C GLY A 377 17.68 48.30 26.51
N TYR A 378 18.87 48.44 25.93
CA TYR A 378 19.97 47.48 26.12
C TYR A 378 20.80 47.77 27.37
N ALA A 379 21.29 46.69 27.99
CA ALA A 379 22.06 46.72 29.22
C ALA A 379 23.39 47.47 29.11
N GLY A 380 23.79 48.14 30.19
CA GLY A 380 25.06 48.87 30.28
C GLY A 380 25.68 48.82 31.65
N LEU A 381 27.02 48.79 31.69
CA LEU A 381 27.81 48.89 32.91
C LEU A 381 28.79 50.06 32.78
N MET A 382 28.80 50.93 33.78
CA MET A 382 29.74 52.04 33.87
C MET A 382 30.49 51.98 35.19
N ARG A 383 31.76 52.45 35.23
CA ARG A 383 32.47 52.62 36.50
C ARG A 383 31.83 53.74 37.31
N VAL A 384 31.81 53.60 38.64
CA VAL A 384 31.33 54.66 39.51
C VAL A 384 32.35 55.81 39.51
N ASP A 385 31.96 56.94 38.94
CA ASP A 385 32.77 58.16 38.81
C ASP A 385 31.97 59.40 39.27
N GLY A 386 30.96 59.20 40.11
CA GLY A 386 30.06 60.23 40.62
C GLY A 386 29.03 59.66 41.60
N ASN A 387 28.20 60.54 42.18
CA ASN A 387 27.11 60.14 43.07
C ASN A 387 25.84 59.92 42.25
N TYR A 388 25.52 58.66 41.97
CA TYR A 388 24.30 58.26 41.26
C TYR A 388 23.26 57.71 42.24
N LYS A 389 22.00 57.86 41.89
CA LYS A 389 20.85 57.24 42.55
C LYS A 389 20.07 56.43 41.53
N LYS A 390 19.35 55.42 42.03
CA LYS A 390 18.37 54.69 41.22
C LYS A 390 17.41 55.70 40.58
N ASP A 391 17.07 55.44 39.32
CA ASP A 391 16.23 56.26 38.44
C ASP A 391 16.85 57.57 37.92
N ASP A 392 18.11 57.88 38.27
CA ASP A 392 18.83 59.00 37.63
C ASP A 392 18.97 58.75 36.12
N ILE A 393 18.74 59.79 35.31
CA ILE A 393 19.02 59.78 33.87
C ILE A 393 20.34 60.50 33.63
N ILE A 394 21.30 59.80 33.04
CA ILE A 394 22.66 60.30 32.79
C ILE A 394 23.03 60.17 31.32
N ILE A 395 23.91 61.03 30.84
CA ILE A 395 24.36 61.02 29.44
C ILE A 395 25.63 60.17 29.33
N VAL A 396 25.60 59.20 28.44
CA VAL A 396 26.66 58.21 28.22
C VAL A 396 26.87 57.94 26.73
N TYR A 397 27.92 57.18 26.42
CA TYR A 397 28.10 56.51 25.13
C TYR A 397 28.58 55.07 25.37
N THR A 398 28.39 54.19 24.38
CA THR A 398 28.93 52.83 24.46
C THR A 398 30.43 52.83 24.14
N VAL A 399 31.24 52.35 25.08
CA VAL A 399 32.71 52.26 24.95
C VAL A 399 33.12 50.96 24.28
N SER A 400 32.55 49.83 24.71
CA SER A 400 32.84 48.54 24.08
C SER A 400 31.79 47.47 24.44
N VAL A 401 31.57 46.56 23.50
CA VAL A 401 30.77 45.34 23.67
C VAL A 401 31.73 44.15 23.69
N ARG A 402 31.69 43.33 24.75
CA ARG A 402 32.61 42.18 24.92
C ARG A 402 31.87 40.97 25.46
N PHE A 403 32.26 39.79 24.98
CA PHE A 403 31.89 38.51 25.60
C PHE A 403 33.01 38.02 26.51
N HIS A 404 32.65 37.48 27.66
CA HIS A 404 33.54 36.69 28.50
C HIS A 404 32.83 35.37 28.84
N GLY A 405 33.27 34.28 28.22
CA GLY A 405 32.48 33.05 28.19
C GLY A 405 31.12 33.30 27.54
N SER A 406 30.04 32.89 28.21
CA SER A 406 28.65 33.12 27.77
C SER A 406 28.06 34.46 28.22
N GLU A 407 28.80 35.27 28.98
CA GLU A 407 28.30 36.55 29.52
C GLU A 407 28.60 37.72 28.58
N LEU A 408 27.61 38.60 28.39
CA LEU A 408 27.71 39.82 27.58
C LEU A 408 27.95 41.04 28.48
N PHE A 409 29.07 41.74 28.23
CA PHE A 409 29.45 42.98 28.91
C PHE A 409 29.37 44.15 27.93
N ILE A 410 28.53 45.13 28.24
CA ILE A 410 28.44 46.38 27.49
C ILE A 410 28.96 47.49 28.41
N ASN A 411 30.16 47.98 28.11
CA ASN A 411 30.79 49.02 28.92
C ASN A 411 30.39 50.39 28.38
N MET A 412 29.85 51.24 29.24
CA MET A 412 29.49 52.62 28.95
C MET A 412 30.44 53.59 29.65
N GLY A 413 30.51 54.82 29.15
CA GLY A 413 31.30 55.89 29.72
C GLY A 413 30.66 57.25 29.49
N LYS A 414 31.10 58.26 30.24
CA LYS A 414 30.67 59.64 30.03
C LYS A 414 31.35 60.25 28.82
N PRO A 415 30.62 60.97 27.95
CA PRO A 415 31.24 61.73 26.87
C PRO A 415 32.09 62.88 27.45
N ALA A 416 33.05 63.37 26.66
CA ALA A 416 33.71 64.64 26.96
C ALA A 416 32.70 65.80 26.87
N PHE A 417 32.92 66.90 27.59
CA PHE A 417 31.95 68.00 27.73
C PHE A 417 31.48 68.64 26.40
N ASP A 418 32.20 68.44 25.29
CA ASP A 418 31.95 69.04 23.97
C ASP A 418 31.62 67.97 22.91
N TYR A 419 30.41 67.42 22.92
CA TYR A 419 29.91 66.57 21.83
C TYR A 419 28.95 67.36 20.92
N ASP A 420 29.15 67.27 19.60
CA ASP A 420 28.44 68.10 18.61
C ASP A 420 26.98 67.66 18.35
N GLU A 421 26.61 66.45 18.78
CA GLU A 421 25.31 65.84 18.50
C GLU A 421 24.34 65.91 19.69
N LYS A 422 23.06 66.17 19.42
CA LYS A 422 22.03 66.15 20.46
C LYS A 422 21.85 64.71 20.99
N PRO A 423 21.97 64.45 22.30
CA PRO A 423 21.87 63.10 22.83
C PRO A 423 20.51 62.48 22.54
N GLY A 424 20.50 61.17 22.27
CA GLY A 424 19.28 60.38 22.29
C GLY A 424 18.60 60.50 23.67
N ARG A 425 17.28 60.66 23.69
CA ARG A 425 16.51 60.84 24.93
C ARG A 425 16.00 59.52 25.45
N PHE A 426 16.05 59.37 26.77
CA PHE A 426 15.49 58.22 27.47
C PHE A 426 13.98 58.39 27.56
N ASP A 427 13.25 57.54 26.85
CA ASP A 427 11.78 57.50 26.87
C ASP A 427 11.32 56.14 27.38
N GLY A 428 11.01 56.06 28.69
CA GLY A 428 10.65 54.82 29.36
C GLY A 428 9.47 54.08 28.72
N ASP A 429 8.56 54.80 28.05
CA ASP A 429 7.38 54.18 27.43
C ASP A 429 7.70 53.46 26.10
N SER A 430 8.90 53.65 25.53
CA SER A 430 9.26 53.12 24.21
C SER A 430 10.61 52.41 24.12
N ILE A 431 11.39 52.33 25.21
CA ILE A 431 12.78 51.83 25.17
C ILE A 431 12.95 50.38 24.70
N LEU A 432 11.93 49.51 24.82
CA LEU A 432 11.97 48.11 24.38
C LEU A 432 11.17 47.82 23.10
N ASN A 433 10.60 48.84 22.44
CA ASN A 433 9.82 48.65 21.19
C ASN A 433 10.62 48.00 20.05
N ASP A 434 11.94 48.12 20.11
CA ASP A 434 12.87 47.55 19.14
C ASP A 434 13.31 46.10 19.49
N PHE A 435 12.99 45.65 20.71
CA PHE A 435 13.23 44.29 21.22
C PHE A 435 11.97 43.42 21.13
N THR A 436 10.81 44.00 21.41
CA THR A 436 9.50 43.35 21.27
C THR A 436 8.95 43.56 19.87
N VAL A 437 7.98 42.74 19.49
CA VAL A 437 7.16 42.92 18.28
C VAL A 437 5.69 42.87 18.67
N THR A 438 4.80 43.38 17.82
CA THR A 438 3.36 43.24 18.07
C THR A 438 2.93 41.77 17.95
N VAL A 439 1.87 41.33 18.65
CA VAL A 439 1.32 39.97 18.47
C VAL A 439 1.03 39.68 16.99
N LYS A 440 0.55 40.67 16.25
CA LYS A 440 0.27 40.55 14.82
C LYS A 440 1.55 40.31 14.02
N ASP A 441 2.65 40.99 14.36
CA ASP A 441 3.94 40.81 13.69
C ASP A 441 4.61 39.51 14.11
N ALA A 442 4.54 39.11 15.38
CA ALA A 442 5.00 37.79 15.84
C ALA A 442 4.23 36.64 15.19
N ILE A 443 2.90 36.77 15.06
CA ILE A 443 2.09 35.83 14.28
C ILE A 443 2.46 35.92 12.81
N SER A 444 2.69 37.11 12.26
CA SER A 444 3.14 37.30 10.88
C SER A 444 4.55 36.75 10.65
N ASN A 445 5.39 36.67 11.68
CA ASN A 445 6.77 36.20 11.62
C ASN A 445 6.86 34.70 11.85
N LEU A 446 6.02 34.13 12.74
CA LEU A 446 5.72 32.70 12.83
C LEU A 446 5.09 32.21 11.54
N ASP A 447 4.13 32.98 11.06
CA ASP A 447 3.60 32.85 9.74
C ASP A 447 4.74 33.04 8.76
N SER A 448 5.65 34.00 8.76
CA SER A 448 6.78 34.11 7.80
C SER A 448 7.83 33.01 7.93
N SER A 449 7.93 32.33 9.08
CA SER A 449 8.68 31.08 9.25
C SER A 449 7.90 29.86 8.73
N SER A 450 6.59 30.03 8.47
CA SER A 450 5.68 29.12 7.75
C SER A 450 5.08 29.69 6.42
N LYS A 451 5.52 30.89 6.01
CA LYS A 451 5.11 31.87 4.96
C LYS A 451 6.38 32.59 4.43
N ALA A 452 7.53 31.93 4.60
CA ALA A 452 8.43 31.68 3.49
C ALA A 452 7.76 30.78 2.43
N ALA A 453 6.48 30.46 2.64
CA ALA A 453 5.44 30.21 1.66
C ALA A 453 4.40 31.37 1.59
N ASP A 454 4.79 32.59 1.25
CA ASP A 454 4.24 33.13 0.00
C ASP A 454 5.12 32.51 -1.07
N THR A 455 4.69 31.38 -1.63
CA THR A 455 5.46 30.68 -2.66
C THR A 455 5.06 31.22 -4.04
N PRO A 456 5.92 32.00 -4.73
CA PRO A 456 6.48 31.40 -5.94
C PRO A 456 7.06 30.07 -5.48
N SER A 457 6.41 28.97 -5.86
CA SER A 457 6.90 27.59 -5.83
C SER A 457 8.12 27.36 -4.92
N SER A 458 7.97 26.60 -3.83
CA SER A 458 9.13 26.22 -3.03
C SER A 458 10.16 25.57 -3.97
N VAL A 459 11.46 25.75 -3.78
CA VAL A 459 12.45 25.11 -4.68
C VAL A 459 12.19 23.61 -4.82
N HIS A 460 11.60 22.99 -3.80
CA HIS A 460 11.11 21.62 -3.80
C HIS A 460 9.85 21.43 -4.68
N ASP A 461 8.86 22.32 -4.62
CA ASP A 461 7.70 22.34 -5.53
C ASP A 461 8.16 22.46 -6.99
N ASP A 462 9.13 23.31 -7.29
CA ASP A 462 9.67 23.44 -8.66
C ASP A 462 10.34 22.14 -9.11
N ILE A 463 11.07 21.47 -8.22
CA ILE A 463 11.72 20.17 -8.50
C ILE A 463 10.68 19.10 -8.83
N VAL A 464 9.65 18.90 -8.01
CA VAL A 464 8.62 17.88 -8.33
C VAL A 464 7.73 18.29 -9.48
N LYS A 465 7.50 19.59 -9.74
CA LYS A 465 6.84 20.05 -10.96
C LYS A 465 7.66 19.72 -12.21
N GLN A 466 8.98 19.93 -12.17
CA GLN A 466 9.89 19.50 -13.24
C GLN A 466 9.81 18.00 -13.50
N ILE A 467 9.87 17.19 -12.43
CA ILE A 467 9.74 15.74 -12.52
C ILE A 467 8.36 15.34 -13.07
N SER A 468 7.28 16.01 -12.64
CA SER A 468 5.93 15.78 -13.16
C SER A 468 5.84 16.10 -14.66
N THR A 469 6.42 17.22 -15.12
CA THR A 469 6.49 17.55 -16.55
C THR A 469 7.24 16.48 -17.33
N ILE A 470 8.43 16.08 -16.86
CA ILE A 470 9.26 15.03 -17.48
C ILE A 470 8.48 13.72 -17.57
N LEU A 471 7.82 13.32 -16.48
CA LEU A 471 7.00 12.11 -16.39
C LEU A 471 5.81 12.17 -17.37
N SER A 472 5.12 13.31 -17.47
CA SER A 472 3.99 13.51 -18.39
C SER A 472 4.38 13.50 -19.88
N LEU A 473 5.67 13.63 -20.17
CA LEU A 473 6.26 13.64 -21.50
C LEU A 473 7.21 12.45 -21.72
N SER A 474 7.25 11.51 -20.78
CA SER A 474 8.10 10.32 -20.85
C SER A 474 7.68 9.45 -22.02
N LYS A 475 8.68 8.94 -22.74
CA LYS A 475 8.50 7.97 -23.81
C LYS A 475 8.59 6.56 -23.25
N THR A 476 7.47 5.85 -23.22
CA THR A 476 7.46 4.40 -23.01
C THR A 476 6.75 3.77 -24.21
N ASP A 477 7.23 2.63 -24.71
CA ASP A 477 6.58 1.93 -25.82
C ASP A 477 5.22 1.36 -25.36
N ASP A 478 5.15 0.96 -24.10
CA ASP A 478 3.94 0.53 -23.41
C ASP A 478 2.97 1.71 -23.18
N SER A 479 1.79 1.60 -23.78
CA SER A 479 0.72 2.59 -23.72
C SER A 479 0.02 2.69 -22.37
N MET A 480 -0.06 1.59 -21.61
CA MET A 480 -0.57 1.58 -20.24
C MET A 480 0.40 2.26 -19.28
N GLU A 481 1.70 2.07 -19.46
CA GLU A 481 2.72 2.80 -18.70
C GLU A 481 2.69 4.30 -19.00
N ARG A 482 2.48 4.72 -20.27
CA ARG A 482 2.25 6.14 -20.59
C ARG A 482 1.03 6.71 -19.87
N PHE A 483 -0.05 5.94 -19.78
CA PHE A 483 -1.23 6.33 -19.04
C PHE A 483 -0.96 6.46 -17.53
N ARG A 484 -0.29 5.47 -16.92
CA ARG A 484 0.15 5.53 -15.52
C ARG A 484 1.12 6.69 -15.25
N ASN A 485 1.98 7.06 -16.19
CA ASN A 485 2.89 8.21 -16.10
C ASN A 485 2.12 9.53 -16.06
N LEU A 486 1.12 9.71 -16.94
CA LEU A 486 0.22 10.88 -16.92
C LEU A 486 -0.53 10.97 -15.59
N LEU A 487 -1.06 9.85 -15.09
CA LEU A 487 -1.75 9.81 -13.79
C LEU A 487 -0.81 10.16 -12.63
N SER A 488 0.39 9.59 -12.60
CA SER A 488 1.41 9.87 -11.59
C SER A 488 1.81 11.36 -11.60
N ALA A 489 1.99 11.94 -12.80
CA ALA A 489 2.26 13.36 -12.97
C ALA A 489 1.11 14.23 -12.42
N ALA A 490 -0.15 13.85 -12.70
CA ALA A 490 -1.33 14.52 -12.15
C ALA A 490 -1.42 14.40 -10.62
N PHE A 491 -1.09 13.24 -10.05
CA PHE A 491 -1.07 13.03 -8.60
C PHE A 491 -0.02 13.90 -7.89
N ILE A 492 1.17 14.06 -8.49
CA ILE A 492 2.21 14.98 -8.01
C ILE A 492 1.68 16.42 -8.04
N LEU A 493 1.11 16.86 -9.17
CA LEU A 493 0.60 18.22 -9.34
C LEU A 493 -0.54 18.52 -8.37
N ASN A 494 -1.40 17.53 -8.12
CA ASN A 494 -2.45 17.65 -7.11
C ASN A 494 -1.84 17.79 -5.70
N ALA A 495 -0.82 17.00 -5.36
CA ALA A 495 -0.14 17.07 -4.08
C ALA A 495 0.56 18.43 -3.86
N VAL A 496 1.09 19.08 -4.90
CA VAL A 496 1.63 20.45 -4.82
C VAL A 496 0.59 21.55 -5.03
N GLU A 497 -0.69 21.19 -5.12
CA GLU A 497 -1.83 22.09 -5.32
C GLU A 497 -1.76 22.93 -6.62
N ASP A 498 -1.06 22.42 -7.64
CA ASP A 498 -1.03 22.98 -8.99
C ASP A 498 -2.23 22.47 -9.80
N ILE A 499 -3.40 23.06 -9.54
CA ILE A 499 -4.68 22.63 -10.10
C ILE A 499 -4.72 22.78 -11.63
N GLU A 500 -4.16 23.88 -12.17
CA GLU A 500 -4.15 24.13 -13.61
C GLU A 500 -3.25 23.13 -14.35
N GLY A 501 -2.04 22.87 -13.82
CA GLY A 501 -1.14 21.85 -14.35
C GLY A 501 -1.77 20.46 -14.26
N ARG A 502 -2.35 20.11 -13.11
CA ARG A 502 -3.05 18.83 -12.90
C ARG A 502 -4.15 18.62 -13.93
N ASP A 503 -5.03 19.61 -14.11
CA ASP A 503 -6.18 19.48 -15.02
C ASP A 503 -5.71 19.34 -16.48
N THR A 504 -4.61 20.01 -16.85
CA THR A 504 -3.98 19.86 -18.18
C THR A 504 -3.45 18.45 -18.40
N VAL A 505 -2.77 17.87 -17.41
CA VAL A 505 -2.26 16.48 -17.50
C VAL A 505 -3.39 15.46 -17.48
N LEU A 506 -4.44 15.69 -16.69
CA LEU A 506 -5.63 14.84 -16.67
C LEU A 506 -6.40 14.87 -18.00
N ALA A 507 -6.37 15.97 -18.75
CA ALA A 507 -6.94 16.04 -20.09
C ALA A 507 -6.28 15.01 -21.02
N ARG A 508 -4.94 15.00 -21.01
CA ARG A 508 -4.12 14.07 -21.80
C ARG A 508 -4.30 12.63 -21.33
N ALA A 509 -4.39 12.41 -20.01
CA ALA A 509 -4.68 11.09 -19.45
C ALA A 509 -6.05 10.58 -19.91
N GLU A 510 -7.08 11.43 -19.85
CA GLU A 510 -8.44 11.10 -20.31
C GLU A 510 -8.44 10.72 -21.80
N PHE A 511 -7.80 11.53 -22.66
CA PHE A 511 -7.68 11.22 -24.09
C PHE A 511 -7.04 9.86 -24.34
N LEU A 512 -5.88 9.60 -23.73
CA LEU A 512 -5.18 8.31 -23.84
C LEU A 512 -6.02 7.16 -23.27
N GLY A 513 -6.72 7.39 -22.16
CA GLY A 513 -7.62 6.41 -21.54
C GLY A 513 -8.79 6.04 -22.44
N GLN A 514 -9.37 6.98 -23.19
CA GLN A 514 -10.39 6.68 -24.20
C GLN A 514 -9.82 5.88 -25.39
N CYS A 515 -8.57 6.17 -25.80
CA CYS A 515 -7.89 5.38 -26.83
C CYS A 515 -7.62 3.93 -26.37
N LEU A 516 -7.18 3.75 -25.13
CA LEU A 516 -6.97 2.44 -24.50
C LEU A 516 -8.28 1.66 -24.33
N ARG A 517 -9.39 2.33 -23.96
CA ARG A 517 -10.73 1.73 -23.98
C ARG A 517 -11.08 1.17 -25.35
N ALA A 518 -10.86 1.95 -26.41
CA ALA A 518 -11.08 1.48 -27.77
C ALA A 518 -10.18 0.28 -28.12
N ALA A 519 -8.92 0.27 -27.67
CA ALA A 519 -7.99 -0.85 -27.86
C ALA A 519 -8.47 -2.15 -27.16
N GLU A 520 -9.03 -2.05 -25.96
CA GLU A 520 -9.64 -3.17 -25.24
C GLU A 520 -11.01 -3.58 -25.80
N GLY A 521 -11.60 -2.77 -26.68
CA GLY A 521 -12.95 -2.97 -27.19
C GLY A 521 -14.06 -2.60 -26.21
N ILE A 522 -13.74 -1.73 -25.25
CA ILE A 522 -14.68 -1.12 -24.32
C ILE A 522 -15.25 0.15 -24.98
N PRO A 523 -16.58 0.36 -24.94
CA PRO A 523 -17.16 1.59 -25.47
C PRO A 523 -16.56 2.85 -24.83
N VAL A 524 -16.27 3.82 -25.69
CA VAL A 524 -15.83 5.17 -25.29
C VAL A 524 -16.94 5.81 -24.46
N LYS A 525 -16.59 6.46 -23.34
CA LYS A 525 -17.58 7.06 -22.44
C LYS A 525 -18.21 8.30 -23.07
N ASP A 526 -19.54 8.30 -23.20
CA ASP A 526 -20.31 9.48 -23.63
C ASP A 526 -20.26 10.56 -22.53
N LYS A 527 -19.48 11.62 -22.77
CA LYS A 527 -19.47 12.93 -22.08
C LYS A 527 -19.69 12.92 -20.56
N ARG A 528 -18.60 12.92 -19.79
CA ARG A 528 -18.50 13.66 -18.51
C ARG A 528 -17.03 13.96 -18.18
N THR A 529 -16.53 15.17 -18.48
CA THR A 529 -15.46 15.78 -17.67
C THR A 529 -15.27 17.26 -18.00
N SER A 530 -15.04 18.03 -16.94
CA SER A 530 -14.84 19.49 -16.86
C SER A 530 -13.46 19.94 -17.34
N ILE A 531 -12.85 19.24 -18.31
CA ILE A 531 -11.44 19.37 -18.69
C ILE A 531 -11.32 19.76 -20.17
N LYS A 532 -10.37 20.65 -20.51
CA LYS A 532 -10.16 21.20 -21.85
C LYS A 532 -9.33 20.25 -22.73
N LEU A 533 -9.98 19.33 -23.44
CA LEU A 533 -9.37 18.65 -24.59
C LEU A 533 -9.19 19.63 -25.76
N ASP A 534 -8.20 19.40 -26.62
CA ASP A 534 -8.06 20.16 -27.87
C ASP A 534 -9.08 19.70 -28.95
N GLU A 535 -9.15 20.42 -30.06
CA GLU A 535 -10.13 20.12 -31.12
C GLU A 535 -9.86 18.79 -31.83
N LYS A 536 -8.58 18.41 -31.99
CA LYS A 536 -8.19 17.12 -32.60
C LYS A 536 -8.56 15.96 -31.70
N GLU A 537 -8.23 16.04 -30.41
CA GLU A 537 -8.57 15.03 -29.40
C GLU A 537 -10.09 14.83 -29.29
N LYS A 538 -10.88 15.92 -29.28
CA LYS A 538 -12.35 15.86 -29.31
C LYS A 538 -12.87 15.17 -30.57
N TRP A 539 -12.29 15.52 -31.72
CA TRP A 539 -12.67 14.92 -33.00
C TRP A 539 -12.40 13.41 -32.98
N ILE A 540 -11.23 12.98 -32.48
CA ILE A 540 -10.84 11.57 -32.39
C ILE A 540 -11.76 10.79 -31.45
N ILE A 541 -12.06 11.32 -30.25
CA ILE A 541 -12.97 10.66 -29.30
C ILE A 541 -14.37 10.50 -29.93
N ASN A 542 -14.86 11.52 -30.63
CA ASN A 542 -16.12 11.44 -31.37
C ASN A 542 -16.07 10.36 -32.46
N ALA A 543 -14.97 10.29 -33.23
CA ALA A 543 -14.76 9.28 -34.26
C ALA A 543 -14.75 7.85 -33.67
N LEU A 544 -14.06 7.64 -32.55
CA LEU A 544 -13.99 6.33 -31.88
C LEU A 544 -15.35 5.82 -31.41
N GLY A 545 -16.30 6.71 -31.07
CA GLY A 545 -17.67 6.33 -30.72
C GLY A 545 -18.42 5.58 -31.84
N PHE A 546 -18.00 5.71 -33.10
CA PHE A 546 -18.59 5.01 -34.24
C PHE A 546 -18.05 3.57 -34.42
N LEU A 547 -17.05 3.14 -33.64
CA LEU A 547 -16.63 1.73 -33.62
C LEU A 547 -17.75 0.80 -33.14
N ASP A 548 -18.59 1.29 -32.21
CA ASP A 548 -19.72 0.54 -31.65
C ASP A 548 -21.06 0.85 -32.35
N ARG A 549 -21.11 1.91 -33.17
CA ARG A 549 -22.30 2.36 -33.93
C ARG A 549 -22.01 2.46 -35.44
N PRO A 550 -21.55 1.37 -36.10
CA PRO A 550 -21.14 1.40 -37.50
C PRO A 550 -22.29 1.73 -38.47
N GLU A 551 -23.55 1.61 -38.06
CA GLU A 551 -24.74 1.88 -38.88
C GLU A 551 -24.95 3.36 -39.24
N ASN A 552 -24.30 4.30 -38.54
CA ASN A 552 -24.51 5.75 -38.72
C ASN A 552 -23.68 6.34 -39.87
N THR A 553 -23.82 5.82 -41.10
CA THR A 553 -23.02 6.21 -42.27
C THR A 553 -23.02 7.71 -42.60
N SER A 554 -24.13 8.42 -42.36
CA SER A 554 -24.22 9.86 -42.64
C SER A 554 -23.35 10.71 -41.72
N GLU A 555 -23.25 10.31 -40.45
CA GLU A 555 -22.41 11.00 -39.47
C GLU A 555 -20.93 10.65 -39.68
N ILE A 556 -20.62 9.39 -40.02
CA ILE A 556 -19.26 8.97 -40.40
C ILE A 556 -18.78 9.74 -41.66
N ALA A 557 -19.66 9.96 -42.63
CA ALA A 557 -19.33 10.78 -43.81
C ALA A 557 -19.00 12.24 -43.45
N SER A 558 -19.65 12.80 -42.42
CA SER A 558 -19.34 14.14 -41.93
C SER A 558 -17.95 14.22 -41.28
N LEU A 559 -17.47 13.14 -40.64
CA LEU A 559 -16.11 13.07 -40.09
C LEU A 559 -15.06 13.23 -41.20
N ILE A 560 -15.25 12.58 -42.35
CA ILE A 560 -14.33 12.68 -43.50
C ILE A 560 -14.23 14.14 -44.00
N GLN A 561 -15.34 14.87 -44.03
CA GLN A 561 -15.37 16.28 -44.47
C GLN A 561 -14.69 17.21 -43.47
N ASN A 562 -14.79 16.90 -42.17
CA ASN A 562 -14.27 17.74 -41.09
C ASN A 562 -12.84 17.37 -40.65
N ALA A 563 -12.25 16.33 -41.21
CA ALA A 563 -10.88 15.89 -40.87
C ALA A 563 -9.84 16.89 -41.39
N SER A 564 -9.04 17.41 -40.46
CA SER A 564 -8.04 18.46 -40.65
C SER A 564 -6.67 17.92 -41.09
N ASP A 565 -6.28 16.73 -40.62
CA ASP A 565 -4.96 16.14 -40.90
C ASP A 565 -5.00 14.71 -41.49
N GLY A 566 -3.81 14.12 -41.67
CA GLY A 566 -3.66 12.79 -42.27
C GLY A 566 -4.21 11.65 -41.41
N ASP A 567 -4.03 11.72 -40.09
CA ASP A 567 -4.46 10.69 -39.15
C ASP A 567 -5.99 10.69 -39.05
N GLU A 568 -6.59 11.87 -38.90
CA GLU A 568 -8.04 12.04 -38.85
C GLU A 568 -8.71 11.52 -40.13
N LYS A 569 -8.14 11.84 -41.30
CA LYS A 569 -8.65 11.34 -42.58
C LYS A 569 -8.56 9.82 -42.68
N GLU A 570 -7.49 9.22 -42.18
CA GLU A 570 -7.31 7.78 -42.23
C GLU A 570 -8.25 7.05 -41.26
N ILE A 571 -8.42 7.56 -40.04
CA ILE A 571 -9.41 7.04 -39.07
C ILE A 571 -10.82 7.10 -39.65
N ALA A 572 -11.23 8.24 -40.22
CA ALA A 572 -12.57 8.40 -40.80
C ALA A 572 -12.82 7.42 -41.97
N LYS A 573 -11.81 7.21 -42.84
CA LYS A 573 -11.88 6.20 -43.92
C LYS A 573 -12.03 4.79 -43.37
N LEU A 574 -11.25 4.44 -42.33
CA LEU A 574 -11.30 3.13 -41.69
C LEU A 574 -12.67 2.86 -41.07
N LEU A 575 -13.29 3.85 -40.41
CA LEU A 575 -14.66 3.76 -39.90
C LEU A 575 -15.69 3.60 -41.03
N MET A 576 -15.52 4.30 -42.16
CA MET A 576 -16.38 4.13 -43.33
C MET A 576 -16.27 2.72 -43.92
N ILE A 577 -15.05 2.19 -44.03
CA ILE A 577 -14.82 0.79 -44.44
C ILE A 577 -15.47 -0.17 -43.44
N HIS A 578 -15.40 0.12 -42.14
CA HIS A 578 -16.03 -0.70 -41.11
C HIS A 578 -17.54 -0.77 -41.30
N SER A 579 -18.18 0.37 -41.52
CA SER A 579 -19.61 0.48 -41.79
C SER A 579 -20.01 -0.30 -43.05
N LEU A 580 -19.31 -0.07 -44.17
CA LEU A 580 -19.61 -0.73 -45.45
C LEU A 580 -19.38 -2.26 -45.40
N SER A 581 -18.34 -2.72 -44.70
CA SER A 581 -18.03 -4.14 -44.52
C SER A 581 -19.12 -4.91 -43.76
N ARG A 582 -19.87 -4.22 -42.88
CA ARG A 582 -21.04 -4.79 -42.18
C ARG A 582 -22.25 -4.92 -43.09
N SER A 583 -22.42 -3.98 -44.02
CA SER A 583 -23.55 -3.99 -44.97
C SER A 583 -23.35 -4.99 -46.11
N ASN A 584 -22.12 -5.21 -46.58
CA ASN A 584 -21.79 -6.13 -47.67
C ASN A 584 -20.56 -7.00 -47.33
N PRO A 585 -20.71 -8.09 -46.56
CA PRO A 585 -19.58 -8.90 -46.06
C PRO A 585 -18.74 -9.56 -47.16
N ASP A 586 -19.34 -9.92 -48.30
CA ASP A 586 -18.69 -10.69 -49.36
C ASP A 586 -17.69 -9.85 -50.20
N ASP A 587 -17.82 -8.52 -50.19
CA ASP A 587 -17.01 -7.61 -51.00
C ASP A 587 -15.76 -7.07 -50.26
N PHE A 588 -15.65 -7.27 -48.94
CA PHE A 588 -14.61 -6.66 -48.11
C PHE A 588 -13.78 -7.69 -47.33
N LYS A 589 -12.45 -7.67 -47.51
CA LYS A 589 -11.50 -8.58 -46.83
C LYS A 589 -11.16 -8.22 -45.37
N TYR A 590 -11.60 -7.06 -44.86
CA TYR A 590 -11.19 -6.56 -43.54
C TYR A 590 -12.22 -6.89 -42.46
N THR A 591 -11.78 -7.53 -41.37
CA THR A 591 -12.63 -7.78 -40.19
C THR A 591 -12.72 -6.53 -39.30
N SER A 592 -13.77 -6.45 -38.48
CA SER A 592 -13.93 -5.38 -37.46
C SER A 592 -12.70 -5.26 -36.54
N GLY A 593 -12.10 -6.40 -36.16
CA GLY A 593 -10.86 -6.43 -35.38
C GLY A 593 -9.67 -5.83 -36.13
N ASN A 594 -9.50 -6.13 -37.43
CA ASN A 594 -8.40 -5.57 -38.23
C ASN A 594 -8.51 -4.04 -38.37
N ILE A 595 -9.73 -3.53 -38.52
CA ILE A 595 -9.98 -2.09 -38.64
C ILE A 595 -9.68 -1.38 -37.32
N ARG A 596 -10.18 -1.92 -36.21
CA ARG A 596 -9.90 -1.38 -34.87
C ARG A 596 -8.40 -1.40 -34.57
N LYS A 597 -7.70 -2.48 -34.90
CA LYS A 597 -6.24 -2.58 -34.73
C LYS A 597 -5.51 -1.46 -35.47
N ARG A 598 -5.82 -1.23 -36.74
CA ARG A 598 -5.22 -0.13 -37.51
C ARG A 598 -5.50 1.25 -36.90
N ILE A 599 -6.71 1.46 -36.38
CA ILE A 599 -7.05 2.70 -35.67
C ILE A 599 -6.19 2.81 -34.40
N CYS A 600 -6.06 1.75 -33.62
CA CYS A 600 -5.20 1.72 -32.42
C CYS A 600 -3.73 1.97 -32.76
N ASP A 601 -3.21 1.42 -33.87
CA ASP A 601 -1.85 1.67 -34.34
C ASP A 601 -1.63 3.16 -34.68
N ILE A 602 -2.59 3.81 -35.35
CA ILE A 602 -2.54 5.26 -35.65
C ILE A 602 -2.53 6.08 -34.36
N LEU A 603 -3.32 5.67 -33.36
CA LEU A 603 -3.41 6.34 -32.06
C LEU A 603 -2.24 5.99 -31.12
N GLY A 604 -1.31 5.14 -31.56
CA GLY A 604 -0.17 4.71 -30.77
C GLY A 604 -0.51 3.79 -29.60
N VAL A 605 -1.70 3.18 -29.57
CA VAL A 605 -2.15 2.22 -28.52
C VAL A 605 -2.32 0.81 -29.08
N GLY A 606 -1.66 0.52 -30.21
CA GLY A 606 -1.71 -0.77 -30.88
C GLY A 606 -1.07 -1.91 -30.08
N ASP A 607 -0.11 -1.58 -29.21
CA ASP A 607 0.53 -2.50 -28.25
C ASP A 607 -0.48 -3.05 -27.23
N HIS A 608 -1.51 -2.28 -26.88
CA HIS A 608 -2.59 -2.69 -25.97
C HIS A 608 -3.83 -3.23 -26.69
N PHE A 609 -3.75 -3.45 -28.00
CA PHE A 609 -4.88 -3.92 -28.78
C PHE A 609 -5.30 -5.34 -28.38
N ARG A 610 -6.56 -5.51 -27.99
CA ARG A 610 -7.20 -6.81 -27.76
C ARG A 610 -8.09 -7.14 -28.96
N GLY A 611 -7.98 -8.33 -29.57
CA GLY A 611 -8.75 -8.71 -30.78
C GLY A 611 -10.25 -8.98 -30.56
N THR A 612 -11.02 -9.26 -31.62
CA THR A 612 -12.43 -9.70 -31.49
C THR A 612 -12.57 -11.13 -30.94
N GLU A 613 -11.51 -11.93 -31.03
CA GLU A 613 -11.38 -13.21 -30.31
C GLU A 613 -11.24 -13.00 -28.80
N TYR A 614 -10.71 -11.83 -28.40
CA TYR A 614 -10.61 -11.31 -27.03
C TYR A 614 -11.88 -10.59 -26.57
N LYS A 615 -13.06 -10.93 -27.11
CA LYS A 615 -14.28 -10.77 -26.32
C LYS A 615 -14.24 -11.79 -25.18
N GLY A 616 -13.51 -11.44 -24.13
CA GLY A 616 -13.69 -12.03 -22.81
C GLY A 616 -12.45 -12.50 -22.07
N GLY A 617 -11.26 -12.66 -22.68
CA GLY A 617 -10.08 -12.96 -21.86
C GLY A 617 -8.79 -13.30 -22.59
N GLY A 618 -7.74 -13.32 -21.80
CA GLY A 618 -6.32 -13.45 -22.10
C GLY A 618 -5.89 -14.82 -22.61
N LYS A 619 -4.57 -15.03 -22.65
CA LYS A 619 -3.88 -16.15 -23.31
C LYS A 619 -4.53 -17.52 -23.09
N TYR A 620 -5.00 -17.79 -21.87
CA TYR A 620 -5.55 -19.09 -21.48
C TYR A 620 -7.08 -19.16 -21.38
N GLY A 621 -7.81 -18.14 -21.83
CA GLY A 621 -9.26 -18.22 -21.97
C GLY A 621 -10.01 -16.93 -21.67
N LYS A 622 -11.34 -16.97 -21.84
CA LYS A 622 -12.24 -15.82 -21.75
C LYS A 622 -12.60 -15.41 -20.30
N GLY A 623 -11.61 -15.07 -19.48
CA GLY A 623 -11.85 -14.64 -18.10
C GLY A 623 -12.19 -15.83 -17.20
N GLU A 624 -12.45 -15.58 -15.92
CA GLU A 624 -12.93 -16.62 -15.00
C GLU A 624 -14.35 -17.04 -15.38
N LEU A 625 -14.48 -18.01 -16.29
CA LEU A 625 -15.76 -18.60 -16.65
C LEU A 625 -16.18 -19.69 -15.66
N ALA A 626 -17.42 -20.15 -15.77
CA ALA A 626 -17.93 -21.26 -14.97
C ALA A 626 -17.11 -22.56 -15.05
N ASN A 627 -16.17 -22.67 -16.00
CA ASN A 627 -15.26 -23.79 -16.22
C ASN A 627 -13.77 -23.39 -16.28
N VAL A 628 -13.41 -22.14 -15.96
CA VAL A 628 -12.01 -21.67 -15.98
C VAL A 628 -11.76 -20.81 -14.75
N GLU A 629 -10.68 -21.11 -14.03
CA GLU A 629 -10.22 -20.34 -12.87
C GLU A 629 -8.82 -19.80 -13.11
N PHE A 630 -8.58 -18.54 -12.74
CA PHE A 630 -7.28 -17.92 -12.85
C PHE A 630 -6.73 -17.56 -11.48
N LYS A 631 -5.49 -17.96 -11.22
CA LYS A 631 -4.78 -17.62 -9.99
C LYS A 631 -3.39 -17.13 -10.32
N ALA A 632 -3.06 -15.97 -9.77
CA ALA A 632 -1.71 -15.43 -9.89
C ALA A 632 -0.68 -16.39 -9.31
N SER A 633 -0.97 -16.96 -8.13
CA SER A 633 -0.01 -17.72 -7.32
C SER A 633 -0.72 -18.77 -6.46
N TYR A 634 -0.01 -19.84 -6.09
CA TYR A 634 -0.46 -20.81 -5.09
C TYR A 634 0.05 -20.46 -3.67
N VAL A 635 1.18 -19.77 -3.57
CA VAL A 635 1.84 -19.43 -2.30
C VAL A 635 1.43 -18.06 -1.80
N MET A 636 1.54 -17.05 -2.65
CA MET A 636 1.35 -15.65 -2.29
C MET A 636 -0.13 -15.34 -2.22
N SER A 637 -0.58 -14.96 -1.02
CA SER A 637 -1.94 -14.54 -0.76
C SER A 637 -2.33 -13.39 -1.66
N ASN A 638 -3.46 -13.57 -2.34
CA ASN A 638 -4.09 -12.48 -3.06
C ASN A 638 -4.47 -11.32 -2.14
N LYS A 639 -4.59 -11.51 -0.81
CA LYS A 639 -5.09 -10.50 0.15
C LYS A 639 -4.03 -9.47 0.57
N ASP A 640 -2.84 -9.93 0.95
CA ASP A 640 -1.78 -9.10 1.52
C ASP A 640 -0.41 -9.32 0.84
N GLY A 641 -0.36 -10.13 -0.22
CA GLY A 641 0.88 -10.48 -0.93
C GLY A 641 1.85 -11.31 -0.09
N LYS A 642 1.46 -11.72 1.13
CA LYS A 642 2.29 -12.54 1.99
C LYS A 642 2.14 -14.02 1.63
N PRO A 643 3.17 -14.83 1.88
CA PRO A 643 3.07 -16.27 1.69
C PRO A 643 2.03 -16.88 2.63
N ASP A 644 1.00 -17.53 2.08
CA ASP A 644 -0.03 -18.27 2.79
C ASP A 644 -0.52 -19.46 1.95
N ILE A 645 0.19 -20.59 2.04
CA ILE A 645 -0.16 -21.83 1.33
C ILE A 645 -1.50 -22.44 1.76
N TYR A 646 -2.05 -22.04 2.91
CA TYR A 646 -3.32 -22.57 3.40
C TYR A 646 -4.50 -21.77 2.87
N GLN A 647 -4.50 -20.45 3.02
CA GLN A 647 -5.60 -19.64 2.49
C GLN A 647 -5.53 -19.51 0.97
N GLN A 648 -4.35 -19.27 0.40
CA GLN A 648 -4.19 -19.14 -1.05
C GLN A 648 -4.24 -20.50 -1.75
N GLY A 649 -3.31 -21.40 -1.37
CA GLY A 649 -3.14 -22.69 -2.01
C GLY A 649 -4.35 -23.60 -1.79
N ARG A 650 -4.58 -24.03 -0.55
CA ARG A 650 -5.75 -24.87 -0.23
C ARG A 650 -7.07 -24.11 -0.39
N GLY A 651 -7.19 -22.91 0.16
CA GLY A 651 -8.44 -22.16 0.29
C GLY A 651 -8.93 -21.42 -0.96
N GLN A 652 -8.14 -21.32 -2.03
CA GLN A 652 -8.62 -20.75 -3.31
C GLN A 652 -8.39 -21.71 -4.47
N VAL A 653 -7.14 -22.16 -4.66
CA VAL A 653 -6.80 -23.04 -5.80
C VAL A 653 -7.51 -24.38 -5.67
N LEU A 654 -7.42 -25.05 -4.52
CA LEU A 654 -8.02 -26.37 -4.35
C LEU A 654 -9.54 -26.34 -4.10
N GLU A 655 -10.08 -25.25 -3.57
CA GLU A 655 -11.53 -25.03 -3.53
C GLU A 655 -12.10 -24.98 -4.95
N ALA A 656 -11.46 -24.27 -5.89
CA ALA A 656 -11.88 -24.24 -7.29
C ALA A 656 -11.81 -25.62 -7.95
N VAL A 657 -10.73 -26.38 -7.69
CA VAL A 657 -10.59 -27.78 -8.15
C VAL A 657 -11.75 -28.65 -7.62
N CYS A 658 -12.10 -28.52 -6.34
CA CYS A 658 -13.26 -29.21 -5.75
C CYS A 658 -14.57 -28.78 -6.41
N GLY A 659 -14.76 -27.47 -6.62
CA GLY A 659 -15.90 -26.87 -7.28
C GLY A 659 -16.14 -27.40 -8.70
N PHE A 660 -15.07 -27.56 -9.48
CA PHE A 660 -15.14 -28.10 -10.84
C PHE A 660 -15.50 -29.59 -10.88
N MET A 661 -14.96 -30.41 -9.97
CA MET A 661 -15.31 -31.84 -9.88
C MET A 661 -16.79 -32.05 -9.55
N ASN A 662 -17.40 -31.17 -8.75
CA ASN A 662 -18.82 -31.23 -8.40
C ASN A 662 -19.76 -30.64 -9.45
N LYS A 663 -19.24 -30.16 -10.59
CA LYS A 663 -20.05 -29.55 -11.66
C LYS A 663 -19.73 -30.18 -13.02
N ASN A 664 -19.26 -29.38 -13.97
CA ASN A 664 -19.04 -29.76 -15.36
C ASN A 664 -17.54 -29.96 -15.68
N GLY A 665 -16.68 -30.03 -14.66
CA GLY A 665 -15.23 -29.95 -14.85
C GLY A 665 -14.78 -28.54 -15.22
N GLY A 666 -13.49 -28.39 -15.49
CA GLY A 666 -12.88 -27.12 -15.81
C GLY A 666 -11.36 -27.15 -15.73
N THR A 667 -10.75 -25.97 -15.80
CA THR A 667 -9.30 -25.81 -15.74
C THR A 667 -8.95 -24.68 -14.79
N VAL A 668 -7.98 -24.90 -13.90
CA VAL A 668 -7.35 -23.83 -13.10
C VAL A 668 -5.98 -23.52 -13.71
N TYR A 669 -5.69 -22.25 -13.98
CA TYR A 669 -4.34 -21.81 -14.34
C TYR A 669 -3.70 -21.05 -13.18
N ILE A 670 -2.48 -21.42 -12.85
CA ILE A 670 -1.64 -20.77 -11.84
C ILE A 670 -0.50 -20.03 -12.55
N GLY A 671 -0.22 -18.79 -12.15
CA GLY A 671 0.79 -17.94 -12.78
C GLY A 671 0.22 -16.87 -13.70
N VAL A 672 -1.10 -16.64 -13.66
CA VAL A 672 -1.81 -15.81 -14.64
C VAL A 672 -2.68 -14.76 -13.95
N ASN A 673 -2.94 -13.65 -14.62
CA ASN A 673 -3.88 -12.62 -14.14
C ASN A 673 -5.34 -13.09 -14.28
N ASN A 674 -6.30 -12.29 -13.82
CA ASN A 674 -7.74 -12.60 -13.87
C ASN A 674 -8.32 -12.68 -15.29
N TYR A 675 -7.52 -12.34 -16.30
CA TYR A 675 -7.88 -12.49 -17.70
C TYR A 675 -7.27 -13.76 -18.29
N GLY A 676 -6.29 -14.38 -17.65
CA GLY A 676 -5.60 -15.56 -18.16
C GLY A 676 -4.34 -15.24 -18.96
N ASP A 677 -3.75 -14.06 -18.77
CA ASP A 677 -2.42 -13.74 -19.30
C ASP A 677 -1.32 -14.09 -18.28
N PRO A 678 -0.18 -14.65 -18.73
CA PRO A 678 0.96 -14.97 -17.86
C PRO A 678 1.50 -13.75 -17.11
N LEU A 679 1.83 -13.94 -15.84
CA LEU A 679 2.50 -12.94 -15.02
C LEU A 679 4.02 -13.07 -15.16
N THR A 680 4.67 -12.01 -15.65
CA THR A 680 6.13 -12.02 -15.93
C THR A 680 6.98 -11.43 -14.82
N ALA A 681 6.36 -10.74 -13.85
CA ALA A 681 7.01 -10.03 -12.75
C ALA A 681 7.89 -10.96 -11.89
N GLU A 682 9.12 -10.54 -11.59
CA GLU A 682 10.13 -11.39 -10.93
C GLU A 682 9.77 -11.81 -9.49
N ASN A 683 8.96 -11.02 -8.78
CA ASN A 683 8.64 -11.25 -7.36
C ASN A 683 7.18 -11.69 -7.14
N TYR A 684 6.47 -12.09 -8.20
CA TYR A 684 5.07 -12.47 -8.12
C TYR A 684 4.76 -13.60 -9.10
N GLY A 685 3.58 -14.20 -8.96
CA GLY A 685 3.20 -15.39 -9.73
C GLY A 685 4.14 -16.58 -9.54
N LEU A 686 4.34 -17.40 -10.59
CA LEU A 686 5.15 -18.63 -10.50
C LEU A 686 6.61 -18.36 -10.12
N LYS A 687 7.21 -17.29 -10.63
CA LYS A 687 8.59 -16.90 -10.26
C LYS A 687 8.69 -16.52 -8.79
N GLY A 688 7.70 -15.76 -8.28
CA GLY A 688 7.60 -15.43 -6.87
C GLY A 688 7.45 -16.67 -5.97
N ASP A 689 6.64 -17.64 -6.41
CA ASP A 689 6.42 -18.89 -5.68
C ASP A 689 7.70 -19.73 -5.60
N LEU A 690 8.41 -19.91 -6.73
CA LEU A 690 9.70 -20.62 -6.77
C LEU A 690 10.75 -19.94 -5.90
N ALA A 691 10.85 -18.60 -5.95
CA ALA A 691 11.77 -17.84 -5.10
C ALA A 691 11.44 -17.99 -3.61
N TRP A 692 10.15 -18.07 -3.25
CA TRP A 692 9.73 -18.31 -1.89
C TRP A 692 10.06 -19.73 -1.41
N PHE A 693 9.79 -20.75 -2.23
CA PHE A 693 10.15 -22.13 -1.92
C PHE A 693 11.67 -22.26 -1.73
N GLY A 694 12.48 -21.64 -2.60
CA GLY A 694 13.94 -21.63 -2.46
C GLY A 694 14.44 -21.16 -1.08
N LYS A 695 13.70 -20.26 -0.41
CA LYS A 695 14.05 -19.73 0.91
C LYS A 695 13.38 -20.46 2.07
N ASN A 696 12.19 -21.04 1.87
CA ASN A 696 11.31 -21.49 2.96
C ASN A 696 10.94 -22.98 2.91
N PHE A 697 11.40 -23.74 1.91
CA PHE A 697 10.95 -25.12 1.68
C PHE A 697 11.29 -26.08 2.84
N ASN A 698 12.34 -25.85 3.61
CA ASN A 698 12.68 -26.72 4.76
C ASN A 698 11.52 -26.85 5.75
N THR A 699 10.83 -25.75 6.06
CA THR A 699 9.68 -25.75 6.97
C THR A 699 8.48 -26.48 6.35
N VAL A 700 8.20 -26.20 5.07
CA VAL A 700 7.11 -26.84 4.31
C VAL A 700 7.33 -28.35 4.20
N LYS A 701 8.57 -28.77 3.90
CA LYS A 701 8.97 -30.17 3.76
C LYS A 701 8.71 -30.96 5.03
N ILE A 702 9.10 -30.44 6.20
CA ILE A 702 8.88 -31.11 7.48
C ILE A 702 7.38 -31.28 7.72
N LEU A 703 6.62 -30.19 7.58
CA LEU A 703 5.20 -30.19 7.87
C LEU A 703 4.42 -31.14 6.95
N ARG A 704 4.66 -31.07 5.63
CA ARG A 704 3.97 -31.93 4.65
C ARG A 704 4.42 -33.38 4.70
N SER A 705 5.70 -33.65 4.95
CA SER A 705 6.17 -35.03 5.09
C SER A 705 5.55 -35.73 6.29
N ASN A 706 5.33 -35.00 7.39
CA ASN A 706 4.65 -35.54 8.57
C ASN A 706 3.17 -35.82 8.30
N GLN A 707 2.49 -34.95 7.54
CA GLN A 707 1.10 -35.16 7.17
C GLN A 707 0.94 -36.35 6.21
N LEU A 708 1.77 -36.43 5.18
CA LEU A 708 1.66 -37.45 4.12
C LEU A 708 2.28 -38.81 4.49
N GLY A 709 3.26 -38.83 5.41
CA GLY A 709 4.00 -40.04 5.77
C GLY A 709 5.14 -40.40 4.79
N HIS A 710 5.45 -39.55 3.82
CA HIS A 710 6.59 -39.67 2.92
C HIS A 710 7.13 -38.29 2.51
N SER A 711 8.33 -38.25 1.93
CA SER A 711 8.96 -36.98 1.53
C SER A 711 8.30 -36.34 0.31
N ILE A 712 8.45 -35.02 0.18
CA ILE A 712 7.99 -34.21 -0.96
C ILE A 712 9.19 -33.48 -1.63
N PRO A 713 9.16 -33.28 -2.97
CA PRO A 713 10.21 -32.60 -3.71
C PRO A 713 10.11 -31.08 -3.59
N GLN A 714 11.26 -30.40 -3.60
CA GLN A 714 11.32 -28.95 -3.62
C GLN A 714 10.91 -28.42 -5.00
N PRO A 715 10.01 -27.42 -5.09
CA PRO A 715 9.76 -26.68 -6.31
C PRO A 715 10.99 -25.83 -6.67
N GLU A 716 11.73 -26.25 -7.69
CA GLU A 716 12.87 -25.51 -8.27
C GLU A 716 12.57 -25.03 -9.70
N ASP A 717 11.62 -25.70 -10.37
CA ASP A 717 11.14 -25.46 -11.72
C ASP A 717 9.64 -25.83 -11.82
N LEU A 718 9.01 -25.63 -12.97
CA LEU A 718 7.58 -25.94 -13.14
C LEU A 718 7.26 -27.43 -12.97
N ASP A 719 8.14 -28.34 -13.39
CA ASP A 719 7.93 -29.79 -13.29
C ASP A 719 7.95 -30.29 -11.84
N SER A 720 8.94 -29.83 -11.07
CA SER A 720 9.01 -30.10 -9.63
C SER A 720 7.88 -29.41 -8.87
N TYR A 721 7.41 -28.26 -9.35
CA TYR A 721 6.23 -27.60 -8.79
C TYR A 721 4.93 -28.37 -9.07
N CYS A 722 4.71 -28.86 -10.30
CA CYS A 722 3.58 -29.74 -10.60
C CYS A 722 3.60 -31.01 -9.73
N ARG A 723 4.79 -31.58 -9.46
CA ARG A 723 4.94 -32.70 -8.52
C ARG A 723 4.56 -32.31 -7.09
N PHE A 724 4.99 -31.16 -6.60
CA PHE A 724 4.57 -30.63 -5.29
C PHE A 724 3.03 -30.50 -5.21
N LEU A 725 2.39 -29.91 -6.22
CA LEU A 725 0.93 -29.76 -6.24
C LEU A 725 0.19 -31.11 -6.24
N ASN A 726 0.74 -32.15 -6.88
CA ASN A 726 0.17 -33.50 -6.81
C ASN A 726 0.15 -34.04 -5.37
N TYR A 727 1.15 -33.72 -4.55
CA TYR A 727 1.14 -34.09 -3.13
C TYR A 727 0.14 -33.27 -2.31
N GLU A 728 -0.11 -32.01 -2.67
CA GLU A 728 -1.23 -31.24 -2.08
C GLU A 728 -2.58 -31.88 -2.43
N ILE A 729 -2.75 -32.40 -3.66
CA ILE A 729 -3.96 -33.17 -4.03
C ILE A 729 -4.10 -34.43 -3.17
N GLU A 730 -3.01 -35.16 -2.93
CA GLU A 730 -3.02 -36.33 -2.06
C GLU A 730 -3.44 -36.01 -0.63
N LEU A 731 -3.00 -34.85 -0.12
CA LEU A 731 -3.33 -34.40 1.22
C LEU A 731 -4.82 -34.11 1.37
N TYR A 732 -5.46 -33.46 0.39
CA TYR A 732 -6.81 -32.91 0.58
C TYR A 732 -7.93 -33.64 -0.18
N PHE A 733 -7.62 -34.61 -1.06
CA PHE A 733 -8.60 -35.38 -1.81
C PHE A 733 -8.44 -36.91 -1.67
N LYS A 734 -9.58 -37.60 -1.60
CA LYS A 734 -9.64 -39.07 -1.52
C LYS A 734 -9.07 -39.74 -2.78
N PRO A 735 -8.46 -40.93 -2.66
CA PRO A 735 -7.94 -41.68 -3.81
C PRO A 735 -8.94 -41.90 -4.95
N SER A 736 -10.23 -42.04 -4.64
CA SER A 736 -11.32 -42.26 -5.59
C SER A 736 -11.49 -41.14 -6.63
N VAL A 737 -11.11 -39.90 -6.30
CA VAL A 737 -11.34 -38.72 -7.16
C VAL A 737 -10.06 -38.14 -7.76
N ARG A 738 -8.87 -38.60 -7.33
CA ARG A 738 -7.58 -38.05 -7.80
C ARG A 738 -7.40 -38.19 -9.31
N ASN A 739 -7.92 -39.26 -9.91
CA ASN A 739 -7.87 -39.48 -11.35
C ASN A 739 -8.69 -38.44 -12.14
N CYS A 740 -9.54 -37.65 -11.49
CA CYS A 740 -10.24 -36.53 -12.11
C CYS A 740 -9.33 -35.32 -12.31
N ILE A 741 -8.15 -35.27 -11.70
CA ILE A 741 -7.26 -34.12 -11.68
C ILE A 741 -5.99 -34.45 -12.47
N THR A 742 -5.56 -33.54 -13.34
CA THR A 742 -4.30 -33.66 -14.08
C THR A 742 -3.56 -32.33 -14.00
N ILE A 743 -2.30 -32.35 -13.54
CA ILE A 743 -1.48 -31.16 -13.34
C ILE A 743 -0.29 -31.21 -14.30
N SER A 744 -0.11 -30.17 -15.10
CA SER A 744 1.03 -30.04 -16.00
C SER A 744 1.41 -28.57 -16.20
N PRO A 745 2.65 -28.25 -16.58
CA PRO A 745 2.96 -26.95 -17.17
C PRO A 745 2.15 -26.74 -18.46
N THR A 746 1.94 -25.48 -18.86
CA THR A 746 1.46 -25.16 -20.21
C THR A 746 2.57 -25.39 -21.24
N ASP A 747 2.20 -25.62 -22.51
CA ASP A 747 3.16 -25.96 -23.59
C ASP A 747 4.25 -24.89 -23.81
N ASP A 748 3.92 -23.64 -23.48
CA ASP A 748 4.79 -22.47 -23.54
C ASP A 748 5.56 -22.18 -22.25
N MET A 749 5.37 -22.99 -21.19
CA MET A 749 6.01 -22.88 -19.89
C MET A 749 5.73 -21.56 -19.14
N ASP A 750 4.62 -20.90 -19.46
CA ASP A 750 4.24 -19.61 -18.89
C ASP A 750 3.26 -19.74 -17.71
N ALA A 751 2.60 -20.88 -17.55
CA ALA A 751 1.66 -21.16 -16.45
C ALA A 751 1.69 -22.65 -16.02
N ILE A 752 1.09 -22.95 -14.87
CA ILE A 752 0.73 -24.32 -14.48
C ILE A 752 -0.76 -24.50 -14.70
N LYS A 753 -1.13 -25.59 -15.38
CA LYS A 753 -2.50 -25.96 -15.71
C LYS A 753 -2.94 -27.14 -14.84
N ILE A 754 -4.10 -27.01 -14.19
CA ILE A 754 -4.80 -28.09 -13.49
C ILE A 754 -6.10 -28.37 -14.24
N ASP A 755 -6.12 -29.44 -15.03
CA ASP A 755 -7.32 -29.93 -15.70
C ASP A 755 -8.13 -30.81 -14.77
N VAL A 756 -9.42 -30.52 -14.67
CA VAL A 756 -10.35 -31.15 -13.72
C VAL A 756 -11.55 -31.73 -14.46
N ARG A 757 -11.75 -33.03 -14.34
CA ARG A 757 -12.93 -33.75 -14.85
C ARG A 757 -14.03 -33.81 -13.78
N PRO A 758 -15.32 -33.82 -14.15
CA PRO A 758 -16.39 -34.06 -13.19
C PRO A 758 -16.23 -35.41 -12.49
N SER A 759 -16.53 -35.46 -11.20
CA SER A 759 -16.69 -36.72 -10.47
C SER A 759 -17.98 -37.43 -10.89
N GLU A 760 -17.89 -38.69 -11.31
CA GLU A 760 -19.06 -39.45 -11.80
C GLU A 760 -19.82 -40.19 -10.69
N PHE A 761 -19.19 -40.44 -9.53
CA PHE A 761 -19.69 -41.42 -8.54
C PHE A 761 -19.95 -40.85 -7.15
N GLU A 762 -19.34 -39.72 -6.78
CA GLU A 762 -19.54 -39.11 -5.47
C GLU A 762 -19.51 -37.58 -5.52
N ILE A 763 -20.14 -36.94 -4.53
CA ILE A 763 -19.92 -35.52 -4.25
C ILE A 763 -18.56 -35.38 -3.59
N VAL A 764 -17.67 -34.65 -4.26
CA VAL A 764 -16.30 -34.43 -3.81
C VAL A 764 -16.28 -33.42 -2.67
N LYS A 765 -15.48 -33.71 -1.66
CA LYS A 765 -15.18 -32.80 -0.56
C LYS A 765 -13.69 -32.45 -0.57
N LEU A 766 -13.38 -31.21 -0.23
CA LEU A 766 -12.03 -30.77 0.10
C LEU A 766 -11.83 -31.00 1.60
N TYR A 767 -10.95 -31.92 1.96
CA TYR A 767 -10.72 -32.32 3.34
C TYR A 767 -9.70 -31.43 4.04
N GLU A 768 -9.68 -31.43 5.37
CA GLU A 768 -8.67 -30.71 6.16
C GLU A 768 -7.29 -31.37 6.10
N ASP A 769 -7.26 -32.70 5.94
CA ASP A 769 -6.05 -33.51 5.86
C ASP A 769 -6.32 -34.86 5.14
N ASN A 770 -5.30 -35.72 5.11
CA ASN A 770 -5.34 -37.03 4.46
C ASN A 770 -6.02 -38.13 5.28
N THR A 771 -6.66 -37.79 6.42
CA THR A 771 -7.56 -38.71 7.12
C THR A 771 -8.93 -38.77 6.44
N TRP A 772 -9.27 -37.73 5.66
CA TRP A 772 -10.53 -37.56 4.93
C TRP A 772 -11.78 -37.70 5.80
N THR A 773 -11.71 -37.22 7.04
CA THR A 773 -12.77 -37.23 8.04
C THR A 773 -13.66 -35.99 7.94
N GLU A 774 -13.06 -34.81 8.05
CA GLU A 774 -13.74 -33.51 7.97
C GLU A 774 -13.43 -32.81 6.64
N GLY A 775 -14.48 -32.45 5.90
CA GLY A 775 -14.33 -31.82 4.60
C GLY A 775 -15.60 -31.15 4.09
N THR A 776 -15.39 -30.13 3.25
CA THR A 776 -16.45 -29.28 2.71
C THR A 776 -16.58 -29.51 1.21
N ALA A 777 -17.81 -29.65 0.72
CA ALA A 777 -18.08 -29.73 -0.71
C ALA A 777 -18.22 -28.31 -1.28
N TYR A 778 -17.61 -28.04 -2.43
CA TYR A 778 -17.66 -26.74 -3.11
C TYR A 778 -18.30 -26.88 -4.48
N VAL A 779 -18.89 -25.80 -4.98
CA VAL A 779 -19.43 -25.69 -6.34
C VAL A 779 -19.04 -24.34 -6.94
N ARG A 780 -18.71 -24.37 -8.24
CA ARG A 780 -18.46 -23.15 -9.03
C ARG A 780 -19.80 -22.53 -9.45
N ASN A 781 -20.04 -21.27 -9.12
CA ASN A 781 -21.21 -20.50 -9.53
C ASN A 781 -20.79 -19.20 -10.25
N GLY A 782 -20.78 -19.23 -11.58
CA GLY A 782 -20.24 -18.12 -12.36
C GLY A 782 -18.74 -17.95 -12.10
N GLU A 783 -18.36 -16.76 -11.62
CA GLU A 783 -16.99 -16.37 -11.29
C GLU A 783 -16.62 -16.63 -9.81
N GLU A 784 -17.54 -17.18 -8.98
CA GLU A 784 -17.26 -17.50 -7.57
C GLU A 784 -17.32 -19.00 -7.22
N THR A 785 -16.47 -19.43 -6.28
CA THR A 785 -16.48 -20.79 -5.73
C THR A 785 -17.04 -20.71 -4.33
N LEU A 786 -18.12 -21.45 -4.07
CA LEU A 786 -18.86 -21.38 -2.82
C LEU A 786 -19.05 -22.77 -2.22
N PRO A 787 -19.13 -22.90 -0.88
CA PRO A 787 -19.57 -24.13 -0.26
C PRO A 787 -20.95 -24.55 -0.79
N MET A 788 -21.11 -25.83 -1.12
CA MET A 788 -22.36 -26.34 -1.66
C MET A 788 -23.47 -26.24 -0.64
N SER A 789 -24.54 -25.53 -1.00
CA SER A 789 -25.78 -25.58 -0.22
C SER A 789 -26.38 -26.99 -0.27
N ARG A 790 -27.31 -27.27 0.64
CA ARG A 790 -28.07 -28.52 0.63
C ARG A 790 -28.73 -28.77 -0.74
N HIS A 791 -29.27 -27.71 -1.36
CA HIS A 791 -29.90 -27.79 -2.67
C HIS A 791 -28.91 -28.16 -3.78
N ASP A 792 -27.71 -27.57 -3.77
CA ASP A 792 -26.66 -27.89 -4.76
C ASP A 792 -26.21 -29.35 -4.63
N GLN A 793 -26.11 -29.86 -3.39
CA GLN A 793 -25.78 -31.26 -3.15
C GLN A 793 -26.86 -32.18 -3.69
N GLU A 794 -28.14 -31.90 -3.39
CA GLU A 794 -29.29 -32.67 -3.91
C GLU A 794 -29.32 -32.70 -5.45
N GLN A 795 -29.10 -31.55 -6.11
CA GLN A 795 -29.03 -31.49 -7.57
C GLN A 795 -27.84 -32.30 -8.13
N ARG A 796 -26.67 -32.20 -7.48
CA ARG A 796 -25.48 -32.94 -7.93
C ARG A 796 -25.67 -34.44 -7.77
N LEU A 797 -26.27 -34.89 -6.68
CA LEU A 797 -26.59 -36.31 -6.43
C LEU A 797 -27.43 -36.92 -7.56
N MET A 798 -28.39 -36.17 -8.12
CA MET A 798 -29.21 -36.65 -9.25
C MET A 798 -28.42 -36.87 -10.54
N GLN A 799 -27.25 -36.24 -10.69
CA GLN A 799 -26.41 -36.32 -11.89
C GLN A 799 -25.31 -37.39 -11.80
N LEU A 800 -25.09 -37.99 -10.62
CA LEU A 800 -24.08 -39.03 -10.44
C LEU A 800 -24.54 -40.35 -11.11
N ARG A 801 -23.62 -41.01 -11.81
CA ARG A 801 -23.91 -42.17 -12.67
C ARG A 801 -24.43 -43.40 -11.92
N SER A 802 -24.25 -43.45 -10.61
CA SER A 802 -25.02 -44.30 -9.70
C SER A 802 -24.68 -43.90 -8.27
N VAL A 803 -25.55 -43.15 -7.60
CA VAL A 803 -25.46 -43.00 -6.15
C VAL A 803 -25.71 -44.38 -5.55
N GLY A 804 -24.82 -44.84 -4.65
CA GLY A 804 -25.07 -46.07 -3.92
C GLY A 804 -26.42 -45.99 -3.20
N LYS A 805 -27.17 -47.08 -3.25
CA LYS A 805 -28.53 -47.16 -2.66
C LYS A 805 -28.56 -46.77 -1.18
N VAL A 806 -27.46 -47.01 -0.46
CA VAL A 806 -27.33 -46.69 0.97
C VAL A 806 -27.15 -45.20 1.19
N GLU A 807 -26.39 -44.50 0.35
CA GLU A 807 -26.20 -43.05 0.41
C GLU A 807 -27.52 -42.30 0.16
N GLN A 808 -28.36 -42.80 -0.74
CA GLN A 808 -29.72 -42.29 -0.94
C GLN A 808 -30.56 -42.44 0.34
N PHE A 809 -30.50 -43.60 1.00
CA PHE A 809 -31.23 -43.83 2.24
C PHE A 809 -30.76 -42.93 3.39
N ILE A 810 -29.46 -42.69 3.50
CA ILE A 810 -28.89 -41.80 4.53
C ILE A 810 -29.51 -40.40 4.40
N LEU A 811 -29.56 -39.85 3.19
CA LEU A 811 -30.13 -38.52 2.95
C LEU A 811 -31.62 -38.46 3.29
N THR A 812 -32.39 -39.46 2.82
CA THR A 812 -33.83 -39.55 3.10
C THR A 812 -34.13 -39.67 4.59
N LEU A 813 -33.33 -40.47 5.32
CA LEU A 813 -33.50 -40.66 6.76
C LEU A 813 -33.10 -39.44 7.56
N THR A 814 -31.99 -38.77 7.21
CA THR A 814 -31.59 -37.52 7.85
C THR A 814 -32.66 -36.45 7.70
N GLU A 815 -33.24 -36.31 6.50
CA GLU A 815 -34.36 -35.38 6.29
C GLU A 815 -35.59 -35.72 7.14
N ALA A 816 -35.93 -37.00 7.26
CA ALA A 816 -37.07 -37.44 8.06
C ALA A 816 -36.84 -37.20 9.57
N ILE A 817 -35.61 -37.34 10.05
CA ILE A 817 -35.21 -37.01 11.43
C ILE A 817 -35.40 -35.51 11.68
N ASP A 818 -34.84 -34.65 10.82
CA ASP A 818 -34.89 -33.18 10.96
C ASP A 818 -36.33 -32.66 10.94
N LYS A 819 -37.15 -33.16 10.00
CA LYS A 819 -38.54 -32.74 9.83
C LYS A 819 -39.49 -33.42 10.81
N LYS A 820 -38.98 -34.26 11.72
CA LYS A 820 -39.78 -35.09 12.64
C LYS A 820 -40.92 -35.80 11.92
N ARG A 821 -40.58 -36.57 10.88
CA ARG A 821 -41.51 -37.36 10.07
C ARG A 821 -41.34 -38.86 10.28
N LYS A 822 -42.45 -39.58 10.26
CA LYS A 822 -42.50 -41.05 10.12
C LYS A 822 -42.03 -41.44 8.71
N VAL A 823 -41.43 -42.63 8.59
CA VAL A 823 -41.08 -43.24 7.29
C VAL A 823 -41.46 -44.73 7.29
N ILE A 824 -41.63 -45.31 6.10
CA ILE A 824 -41.79 -46.75 5.90
C ILE A 824 -40.50 -47.31 5.33
N LEU A 825 -39.83 -48.18 6.08
CA LEU A 825 -38.72 -48.98 5.56
C LEU A 825 -39.31 -50.16 4.77
N LYS A 826 -39.28 -50.08 3.44
CA LYS A 826 -39.83 -51.13 2.56
C LYS A 826 -38.95 -52.36 2.55
N GLY A 827 -39.59 -53.52 2.57
CA GLY A 827 -38.94 -54.82 2.40
C GLY A 827 -37.78 -55.05 3.38
N TYR A 828 -37.92 -54.63 4.64
CA TYR A 828 -36.87 -54.81 5.64
C TYR A 828 -36.71 -56.29 6.02
N ALA A 829 -35.53 -56.84 5.76
CA ALA A 829 -35.19 -58.22 6.09
C ALA A 829 -34.72 -58.37 7.54
N SER A 830 -35.60 -58.84 8.44
CA SER A 830 -35.28 -58.99 9.87
C SER A 830 -34.52 -60.30 10.15
N SER A 831 -33.30 -60.19 10.71
CA SER A 831 -32.51 -61.37 11.09
C SER A 831 -33.09 -62.16 12.27
N ASN A 832 -33.82 -61.52 13.18
CA ASN A 832 -34.34 -62.22 14.38
C ASN A 832 -35.62 -63.01 14.10
N SER A 833 -36.38 -62.63 13.07
CA SER A 833 -37.67 -63.26 12.74
C SER A 833 -37.68 -63.97 11.39
N ASN A 834 -36.57 -63.90 10.63
CA ASN A 834 -36.41 -64.46 9.29
C ASN A 834 -37.56 -64.10 8.34
N GLN A 835 -38.04 -62.86 8.42
CA GLN A 835 -39.18 -62.36 7.66
C GLN A 835 -38.83 -61.02 7.02
N VAL A 836 -39.29 -60.82 5.78
CA VAL A 836 -39.24 -59.55 5.05
C VAL A 836 -40.61 -58.90 5.16
N LYS A 837 -40.69 -57.73 5.78
CA LYS A 837 -41.95 -56.97 5.89
C LYS A 837 -41.62 -55.48 6.07
N ASP A 838 -42.47 -54.62 5.54
CA ASP A 838 -42.39 -53.17 5.74
C ASP A 838 -42.43 -52.78 7.22
N ARG A 839 -41.76 -51.70 7.59
CA ARG A 839 -41.72 -51.18 8.96
C ARG A 839 -42.03 -49.69 8.97
N ILE A 840 -43.11 -49.31 9.64
CA ILE A 840 -43.45 -47.91 9.89
C ILE A 840 -42.69 -47.48 11.15
N ILE A 841 -41.78 -46.54 11.00
CA ILE A 841 -40.88 -46.13 12.07
C ILE A 841 -40.83 -44.60 12.20
N VAL A 842 -40.47 -44.15 13.40
CA VAL A 842 -40.03 -42.78 13.65
C VAL A 842 -38.51 -42.80 13.74
N PRO A 843 -37.78 -42.24 12.75
CA PRO A 843 -36.32 -42.25 12.76
C PRO A 843 -35.82 -41.24 13.80
N ILE A 844 -34.80 -41.62 14.58
CA ILE A 844 -34.27 -40.82 15.70
C ILE A 844 -32.85 -40.33 15.38
N ASN A 845 -31.92 -41.25 15.07
CA ASN A 845 -30.56 -40.91 14.65
C ASN A 845 -29.89 -42.08 13.89
N LEU A 846 -28.91 -41.77 13.06
CA LEU A 846 -28.01 -42.76 12.48
C LEU A 846 -26.89 -43.11 13.47
N VAL A 847 -26.40 -44.35 13.41
CA VAL A 847 -25.35 -44.92 14.28
C VAL A 847 -24.39 -45.80 13.48
N TYR A 848 -23.16 -46.00 13.98
CA TYR A 848 -22.08 -46.76 13.33
C TYR A 848 -21.69 -46.22 11.95
N ASN A 849 -21.24 -44.96 11.88
CA ASN A 849 -20.87 -44.32 10.61
C ASN A 849 -21.95 -44.42 9.53
N ASN A 850 -23.21 -44.23 9.94
CA ASN A 850 -24.39 -44.31 9.09
C ASN A 850 -24.71 -45.72 8.53
N GLU A 851 -24.17 -46.80 9.11
CA GLU A 851 -24.56 -48.17 8.72
C GLU A 851 -25.96 -48.56 9.21
N ASN A 852 -26.37 -48.05 10.37
CA ASN A 852 -27.62 -48.43 11.03
C ASN A 852 -28.43 -47.19 11.47
N LEU A 853 -29.73 -47.37 11.60
CA LEU A 853 -30.72 -46.39 12.02
C LEU A 853 -31.29 -46.78 13.38
N TRP A 854 -31.19 -45.89 14.36
CA TRP A 854 -31.95 -45.97 15.61
C TRP A 854 -33.31 -45.30 15.42
N ALA A 855 -34.39 -46.05 15.67
CA ALA A 855 -35.74 -45.59 15.41
C ALA A 855 -36.76 -46.17 16.40
N TYR A 856 -37.90 -45.49 16.57
CA TYR A 856 -39.05 -46.04 17.29
C TYR A 856 -39.96 -46.80 16.34
N ASP A 857 -40.11 -48.11 16.56
CA ASP A 857 -40.97 -48.99 15.78
C ASP A 857 -42.43 -48.82 16.24
N LEU A 858 -43.29 -48.32 15.35
CA LEU A 858 -44.70 -48.04 15.69
C LEU A 858 -45.54 -49.30 15.85
N GLU A 859 -45.17 -50.40 15.18
CA GLU A 859 -45.87 -51.69 15.33
C GLU A 859 -45.52 -52.33 16.67
N LYS A 860 -44.24 -52.29 17.05
CA LYS A 860 -43.75 -52.93 18.30
C LYS A 860 -43.82 -52.02 19.52
N LYS A 861 -44.02 -50.71 19.31
CA LYS A 861 -44.07 -49.68 20.36
C LYS A 861 -42.80 -49.64 21.22
N GLU A 862 -41.65 -49.79 20.60
CA GLU A 862 -40.35 -49.72 21.26
C GLU A 862 -39.25 -49.22 20.31
N THR A 863 -38.16 -48.70 20.88
CA THR A 863 -36.99 -48.30 20.09
C THR A 863 -36.18 -49.51 19.65
N ARG A 864 -35.80 -49.53 18.37
CA ARG A 864 -35.08 -50.61 17.72
C ARG A 864 -34.07 -50.06 16.72
N GLU A 865 -33.11 -50.91 16.43
CA GLU A 865 -32.05 -50.65 15.47
C GLU A 865 -32.34 -51.34 14.12
N PHE A 866 -32.15 -50.61 13.02
CA PHE A 866 -32.39 -51.06 11.66
C PHE A 866 -31.13 -50.92 10.81
N ARG A 867 -30.64 -52.00 10.21
CA ARG A 867 -29.43 -51.95 9.35
C ARG A 867 -29.79 -51.45 7.96
N LEU A 868 -29.14 -50.39 7.47
CA LEU A 868 -29.53 -49.76 6.21
C LEU A 868 -29.39 -50.70 5.01
N SER A 869 -28.37 -51.56 5.01
CA SER A 869 -28.16 -52.55 3.96
C SER A 869 -29.27 -53.60 3.80
N ARG A 870 -30.19 -53.70 4.77
CA ARG A 870 -31.33 -54.63 4.75
C ARG A 870 -32.64 -53.97 4.29
N ILE A 871 -32.58 -52.70 3.95
CA ILE A 871 -33.73 -51.91 3.48
C ILE A 871 -33.80 -52.05 1.95
N SER A 872 -34.99 -52.33 1.44
CA SER A 872 -35.21 -52.41 0.00
C SER A 872 -35.54 -51.06 -0.60
N ASP A 873 -36.29 -50.21 0.11
CA ASP A 873 -36.59 -48.83 -0.27
C ASP A 873 -37.09 -48.02 0.95
N ILE A 874 -37.20 -46.70 0.86
CA ILE A 874 -37.75 -45.84 1.92
C ILE A 874 -38.88 -44.97 1.36
N GLU A 875 -40.09 -45.21 1.83
CA GLU A 875 -41.27 -44.42 1.48
C GLU A 875 -41.52 -43.36 2.55
N THR A 876 -41.64 -42.10 2.12
CA THR A 876 -41.86 -40.96 3.02
C THR A 876 -43.25 -40.33 2.89
N ASP A 877 -44.00 -40.68 1.84
CA ASP A 877 -45.36 -40.20 1.61
C ASP A 877 -46.34 -41.03 2.47
N ILE A 878 -46.59 -40.55 3.69
CA ILE A 878 -47.43 -41.23 4.68
C ILE A 878 -48.46 -40.22 5.18
N GLU A 879 -49.72 -40.65 5.28
CA GLU A 879 -50.76 -39.89 5.97
C GLU A 879 -50.36 -39.61 7.44
N ASP A 880 -50.60 -38.38 7.91
CA ASP A 880 -50.19 -37.89 9.22
C ASP A 880 -48.68 -38.02 9.52
N ALA A 881 -47.79 -37.83 8.54
CA ALA A 881 -46.35 -38.09 8.69
C ALA A 881 -45.68 -37.42 9.90
N GLY A 882 -46.16 -36.27 10.39
CA GLY A 882 -45.56 -35.55 11.51
C GLY A 882 -45.65 -36.30 12.85
N TYR A 883 -44.61 -36.19 13.66
CA TYR A 883 -44.64 -36.61 15.07
C TYR A 883 -44.09 -35.50 15.98
N SER A 884 -44.69 -35.32 17.15
CA SER A 884 -44.29 -34.26 18.10
C SER A 884 -43.51 -34.78 19.30
N HIS A 885 -43.53 -36.08 19.56
CA HIS A 885 -42.85 -36.70 20.70
C HIS A 885 -41.32 -36.70 20.51
N ALA A 886 -40.59 -36.30 21.55
CA ALA A 886 -39.14 -36.35 21.56
C ALA A 886 -38.67 -37.72 22.07
N PHE A 887 -37.93 -38.46 21.25
CA PHE A 887 -37.31 -39.72 21.64
C PHE A 887 -35.86 -39.51 22.08
N LYS A 888 -35.36 -40.34 22.99
CA LYS A 888 -33.94 -40.35 23.35
C LYS A 888 -33.11 -40.93 22.21
N LYS A 889 -32.01 -40.25 21.88
CA LYS A 889 -31.02 -40.75 20.91
C LYS A 889 -30.46 -42.10 21.37
N GLY A 890 -30.18 -42.95 20.39
CA GLY A 890 -29.48 -44.21 20.63
C GLY A 890 -27.99 -43.93 20.64
N GLU A 891 -27.37 -44.19 21.78
CA GLU A 891 -25.91 -44.17 21.95
C GLU A 891 -25.44 -45.60 22.08
N ALA A 892 -24.46 -45.96 21.25
CA ALA A 892 -23.93 -47.30 21.24
C ALA A 892 -22.71 -47.41 22.14
N ASP A 893 -22.53 -48.58 22.75
CA ASP A 893 -21.26 -48.92 23.37
C ASP A 893 -20.19 -49.24 22.31
N VAL A 894 -18.94 -49.41 22.77
CA VAL A 894 -17.78 -49.75 21.93
C VAL A 894 -18.00 -51.02 21.08
N PHE A 895 -18.87 -51.94 21.51
CA PHE A 895 -19.20 -53.18 20.80
C PHE A 895 -20.47 -53.06 19.94
N ARG A 896 -20.87 -51.83 19.60
CA ARG A 896 -22.02 -51.51 18.76
C ARG A 896 -23.34 -52.05 19.33
N TRP A 897 -23.53 -51.97 20.65
CA TRP A 897 -24.78 -52.32 21.31
C TRP A 897 -25.49 -51.08 21.86
N ILE A 898 -26.79 -50.96 21.58
CA ILE A 898 -27.63 -49.88 22.11
C ILE A 898 -28.68 -50.48 23.04
N ASN A 899 -28.58 -50.18 24.33
CA ASN A 899 -29.63 -50.47 25.30
C ASN A 899 -29.60 -49.41 26.42
N PRO A 900 -30.40 -48.35 26.31
CA PRO A 900 -30.34 -47.21 27.23
C PRO A 900 -30.80 -47.52 28.66
N LYS A 901 -31.18 -48.78 28.97
CA LYS A 901 -31.66 -49.21 30.30
C LYS A 901 -30.61 -49.99 31.09
N VAL A 902 -29.48 -50.32 30.49
CA VAL A 902 -28.51 -51.26 31.08
C VAL A 902 -27.11 -50.74 30.82
N ASN A 903 -26.29 -50.74 31.87
CA ASN A 903 -24.87 -50.41 31.83
C ASN A 903 -24.11 -51.51 32.60
N TYR A 904 -23.08 -52.07 31.99
CA TYR A 904 -22.16 -53.03 32.59
C TYR A 904 -20.75 -52.48 32.53
N HIS A 905 -20.11 -52.27 33.68
CA HIS A 905 -18.71 -51.85 33.72
C HIS A 905 -17.79 -53.06 33.49
N ILE A 906 -17.10 -53.11 32.36
CA ILE A 906 -16.24 -54.25 31.98
C ILE A 906 -14.83 -53.76 31.68
N LYS A 907 -13.85 -54.49 32.23
CA LYS A 907 -12.43 -54.25 32.00
C LYS A 907 -11.75 -55.46 31.38
N LEU A 908 -11.16 -55.29 30.20
CA LEU A 908 -10.46 -56.33 29.45
C LEU A 908 -8.99 -55.96 29.29
N LYS A 909 -8.09 -56.85 29.71
CA LYS A 909 -6.66 -56.74 29.41
C LYS A 909 -6.36 -57.56 28.15
N MET A 910 -5.82 -56.91 27.14
CA MET A 910 -5.69 -57.45 25.79
C MET A 910 -4.22 -57.45 25.34
N SER A 911 -3.84 -58.41 24.50
CA SER A 911 -2.60 -58.35 23.72
C SER A 911 -2.72 -57.38 22.54
N ILE A 912 -1.62 -57.08 21.85
CA ILE A 912 -1.63 -56.29 20.61
C ILE A 912 -2.55 -56.92 19.55
N ALA A 913 -2.56 -58.26 19.44
CA ALA A 913 -3.41 -58.95 18.48
C ALA A 913 -4.89 -58.71 18.75
N ALA A 914 -5.31 -58.86 20.01
CA ALA A 914 -6.70 -58.59 20.40
C ALA A 914 -7.08 -57.11 20.25
N LEU A 915 -6.16 -56.17 20.53
CA LEU A 915 -6.38 -54.74 20.27
C LEU A 915 -6.59 -54.45 18.78
N ASN A 916 -5.80 -55.05 17.90
CA ASN A 916 -5.93 -54.84 16.46
C ASN A 916 -7.27 -55.39 15.95
N CYS A 917 -7.66 -56.61 16.36
CA CYS A 917 -8.98 -57.16 16.03
C CYS A 917 -10.12 -56.25 16.53
N LEU A 918 -10.02 -55.72 17.75
CA LEU A 918 -10.98 -54.76 18.28
C LEU A 918 -11.10 -53.52 17.37
N ARG A 919 -9.97 -52.95 16.93
CA ARG A 919 -9.91 -51.77 16.07
C ARG A 919 -10.37 -52.00 14.64
N GLU A 920 -10.20 -53.21 14.13
CA GLU A 920 -10.64 -53.62 12.80
C GLU A 920 -12.14 -53.89 12.76
N GLU A 921 -12.68 -54.60 13.75
CA GLU A 921 -14.09 -54.96 13.81
C GLU A 921 -14.99 -53.80 14.29
N TYR A 922 -14.47 -52.95 15.18
CA TYR A 922 -15.24 -51.90 15.85
C TYR A 922 -14.56 -50.53 15.67
N SER A 923 -14.92 -49.85 14.58
CA SER A 923 -14.35 -48.55 14.16
C SER A 923 -14.25 -47.48 15.28
N ASP A 924 -15.21 -47.46 16.19
CA ASP A 924 -15.36 -46.39 17.20
C ASP A 924 -14.29 -46.50 18.30
N THR A 925 -13.62 -47.65 18.40
CA THR A 925 -12.50 -47.91 19.32
C THR A 925 -11.29 -47.01 19.08
N LYS A 926 -11.12 -46.48 17.87
CA LYS A 926 -10.05 -45.53 17.53
C LYS A 926 -10.23 -44.17 18.22
N ASN A 927 -11.47 -43.83 18.56
CA ASN A 927 -11.84 -42.55 19.14
C ASN A 927 -12.08 -42.65 20.66
N LEU A 928 -11.80 -43.80 21.28
CA LEU A 928 -11.94 -43.95 22.72
C LEU A 928 -10.91 -43.07 23.45
N PRO A 929 -11.31 -42.42 24.55
CA PRO A 929 -10.39 -41.62 25.34
C PRO A 929 -9.33 -42.52 25.98
N GLU A 930 -8.15 -41.95 26.26
CA GLU A 930 -7.08 -42.67 26.97
C GLU A 930 -7.50 -43.15 28.37
N SER A 931 -8.56 -42.59 28.95
CA SER A 931 -9.15 -43.10 30.19
C SER A 931 -9.85 -44.46 30.03
N GLU A 932 -10.32 -44.79 28.84
CA GLU A 932 -11.03 -46.04 28.54
C GLU A 932 -10.19 -47.04 27.76
N LEU A 933 -9.26 -46.59 26.91
CA LEU A 933 -8.35 -47.47 26.19
C LEU A 933 -6.91 -47.00 26.35
N TYR A 934 -6.13 -47.69 27.18
CA TYR A 934 -4.75 -47.29 27.51
C TYR A 934 -3.76 -48.45 27.49
N GLN A 935 -2.53 -48.10 27.16
CA GLN A 935 -1.41 -49.03 27.18
C GLN A 935 -0.88 -49.18 28.61
N VAL A 936 -0.72 -50.41 29.07
CA VAL A 936 -0.16 -50.72 30.41
C VAL A 936 1.28 -51.23 30.31
N SER A 937 1.65 -51.79 29.15
CA SER A 937 3.01 -52.17 28.79
C SER A 937 3.14 -52.22 27.26
N PRO A 938 4.36 -52.29 26.68
CA PRO A 938 4.54 -52.34 25.23
C PRO A 938 3.63 -53.35 24.51
N GLU A 939 3.35 -54.50 25.13
CA GLU A 939 2.57 -55.59 24.53
C GLU A 939 1.14 -55.74 25.08
N ARG A 940 0.72 -54.93 26.06
CA ARG A 940 -0.57 -55.09 26.75
C ARG A 940 -1.35 -53.78 26.86
N TRP A 941 -2.64 -53.87 26.56
CA TRP A 941 -3.59 -52.77 26.60
C TRP A 941 -4.77 -53.13 27.50
N ILE A 942 -5.40 -52.12 28.11
CA ILE A 942 -6.64 -52.28 28.84
C ILE A 942 -7.73 -51.49 28.13
N LEU A 943 -8.86 -52.17 27.89
CA LEU A 943 -10.15 -51.55 27.59
C LEU A 943 -10.97 -51.54 28.88
N ASP A 944 -11.22 -50.36 29.43
CA ASP A 944 -12.00 -50.06 30.63
C ASP A 944 -13.25 -49.28 30.21
N THR A 945 -14.38 -49.96 29.99
CA THR A 945 -15.54 -49.39 29.29
C THR A 945 -16.86 -49.74 29.96
N THR A 946 -17.88 -48.93 29.70
CA THR A 946 -19.28 -49.28 30.03
C THR A 946 -19.97 -49.87 28.80
N LEU A 947 -20.67 -50.99 28.98
CA LEU A 947 -21.35 -51.72 27.91
C LEU A 947 -22.86 -51.77 28.14
N HIS A 948 -23.63 -51.72 27.06
CA HIS A 948 -25.09 -51.82 27.07
C HIS A 948 -25.59 -53.26 26.89
N GLY A 949 -24.69 -54.19 26.58
CA GLY A 949 -25.00 -55.61 26.46
C GLY A 949 -23.76 -56.50 26.50
N LEU A 950 -23.89 -57.68 27.11
CA LEU A 950 -22.77 -58.63 27.26
C LEU A 950 -22.59 -59.55 26.05
N GLY A 951 -23.57 -59.59 25.14
CA GLY A 951 -23.59 -60.57 24.04
C GLY A 951 -22.51 -60.36 22.98
N ALA A 952 -22.18 -59.11 22.64
CA ALA A 952 -21.15 -58.78 21.65
C ALA A 952 -19.74 -58.95 22.24
N VAL A 953 -19.48 -58.39 23.43
CA VAL A 953 -18.21 -58.59 24.15
C VAL A 953 -17.94 -60.07 24.45
N ARG A 954 -18.97 -60.88 24.75
CA ARG A 954 -18.82 -62.34 24.87
C ARG A 954 -18.29 -62.95 23.57
N ARG A 955 -18.83 -62.57 22.41
CA ARG A 955 -18.38 -63.11 21.11
C ARG A 955 -16.92 -62.72 20.84
N PHE A 956 -16.60 -61.45 21.08
CA PHE A 956 -15.24 -60.94 20.97
C PHE A 956 -14.27 -61.71 21.87
N TYR A 957 -14.63 -61.88 23.15
CA TYR A 957 -13.85 -62.68 24.11
C TYR A 957 -13.66 -64.12 23.64
N LEU A 958 -14.73 -64.81 23.23
CA LEU A 958 -14.64 -66.21 22.81
C LEU A 958 -13.79 -66.41 21.55
N GLY A 959 -13.71 -65.41 20.66
CA GLY A 959 -12.84 -65.46 19.48
C GLY A 959 -11.35 -65.32 19.80
N LEU A 960 -11.01 -64.80 20.98
CA LEU A 960 -9.66 -64.38 21.37
C LEU A 960 -9.36 -64.73 22.84
N ALA A 961 -9.93 -65.83 23.33
CA ALA A 961 -9.96 -66.13 24.77
C ALA A 961 -8.57 -66.35 25.39
N ASP A 962 -7.57 -66.74 24.60
CA ASP A 962 -6.16 -66.87 24.99
C ASP A 962 -5.40 -65.52 25.01
N GLN A 963 -5.99 -64.48 24.41
CA GLN A 963 -5.40 -63.15 24.24
C GLN A 963 -6.02 -62.08 25.15
N ILE A 964 -7.10 -62.41 25.87
CA ILE A 964 -7.90 -61.46 26.66
C ILE A 964 -8.09 -61.99 28.09
N ASP A 965 -7.72 -61.18 29.09
CA ASP A 965 -8.04 -61.42 30.50
C ASP A 965 -9.18 -60.49 30.95
N ILE A 966 -10.23 -61.05 31.56
CA ILE A 966 -11.30 -60.26 32.18
C ILE A 966 -10.84 -59.84 33.58
N LEU A 967 -10.61 -58.53 33.76
CA LEU A 967 -10.23 -57.95 35.04
C LEU A 967 -11.46 -57.71 35.92
N ASP A 968 -11.25 -57.64 37.23
CA ASP A 968 -12.35 -57.46 38.18
C ASP A 968 -12.93 -56.04 38.11
N THR A 969 -14.25 -55.98 38.01
CA THR A 969 -15.12 -54.81 38.09
C THR A 969 -16.42 -55.23 38.80
N GLU A 970 -17.30 -54.29 39.10
CA GLU A 970 -18.61 -54.59 39.71
C GLU A 970 -19.50 -55.52 38.84
N ASP A 971 -19.26 -55.56 37.53
CA ASP A 971 -20.03 -56.38 36.58
C ASP A 971 -19.23 -57.50 35.91
N ALA A 972 -17.95 -57.69 36.24
CA ALA A 972 -17.09 -58.69 35.62
C ALA A 972 -17.67 -60.12 35.72
N ASP A 973 -18.26 -60.47 36.86
CA ASP A 973 -18.86 -61.78 37.08
C ASP A 973 -20.10 -62.02 36.21
N LYS A 974 -20.82 -60.97 35.81
CA LYS A 974 -21.95 -61.09 34.88
C LYS A 974 -21.47 -61.50 33.50
N LEU A 975 -20.34 -60.94 33.02
CA LEU A 975 -19.72 -61.36 31.76
C LEU A 975 -19.18 -62.78 31.84
N ARG A 976 -18.51 -63.14 32.95
CA ARG A 976 -18.00 -64.50 33.17
C ARG A 976 -19.14 -65.54 33.16
N GLU A 977 -20.26 -65.23 33.81
CA GLU A 977 -21.44 -66.10 33.82
C GLU A 977 -22.10 -66.19 32.44
N GLU A 978 -22.26 -65.07 31.72
CA GLU A 978 -22.79 -65.05 30.34
C GLU A 978 -21.93 -65.89 29.38
N ILE A 979 -20.60 -65.85 29.53
CA ILE A 979 -19.66 -66.72 28.81
C ILE A 979 -19.88 -68.19 29.22
N ARG A 980 -19.89 -68.49 30.52
CA ARG A 980 -20.04 -69.85 31.06
C ARG A 980 -21.33 -70.52 30.57
N VAL A 981 -22.46 -69.83 30.70
CA VAL A 981 -23.78 -70.30 30.25
C VAL A 981 -23.78 -70.55 28.75
N PHE A 982 -23.21 -69.64 27.96
CA PHE A 982 -23.15 -69.80 26.51
C PHE A 982 -22.29 -71.00 26.08
N VAL A 983 -21.12 -71.18 26.70
CA VAL A 983 -20.22 -72.32 26.44
C VAL A 983 -20.87 -73.63 26.85
N GLY A 984 -21.48 -73.70 28.04
CA GLY A 984 -22.17 -74.90 28.51
C GLY A 984 -23.34 -75.30 27.61
N LYS A 985 -24.11 -74.33 27.13
CA LYS A 985 -25.28 -74.60 26.26
C LYS A 985 -24.91 -74.95 24.81
N ASN A 986 -23.88 -74.33 24.25
CA ASN A 986 -23.63 -74.39 22.80
C ASN A 986 -22.35 -75.13 22.39
N ILE A 987 -21.36 -75.25 23.29
CA ILE A 987 -20.05 -75.83 22.99
C ILE A 987 -19.88 -77.19 23.67
N GLN A 988 -20.21 -77.32 24.97
CA GLN A 988 -20.02 -78.58 25.72
C GLN A 988 -20.83 -79.77 25.20
N HIS A 989 -21.93 -79.56 24.49
CA HIS A 989 -22.74 -80.64 23.88
C HIS A 989 -22.48 -80.86 22.38
N ARG A 990 -21.56 -80.11 21.77
CA ARG A 990 -21.26 -80.17 20.33
C ARG A 990 -19.83 -80.59 19.99
N CYS A 991 -18.96 -80.69 20.98
CA CYS A 991 -17.61 -81.26 20.84
C CYS A 991 -17.58 -82.70 21.33
#